data_AF-A0A959MW56-F1
#
_entry.id   AF-A0A959MW56-F1
#
_cell.length_a   1.000
_cell.length_b   1.000
_cell.length_c   1.000
_cell.angle_alpha   90.00
_cell.angle_beta   90.00
_cell.angle_gamma   90.00
#
_symmetry.space_group_name_H-M   'P 1'
#
loop_
_entity.id
_entity.type
_entity.pdbx_description
1 polymer ?
#
loop_
_entity_poly.entity_id
_entity_poly.type
_entity_poly.pdbx_seq_one_letter_code
_entity_poly.pdbx_strand_id
1 'polypeptide(L)'
;MKKILTSLFAFALLMIMLQGNANAQLTGTKTIPGTYATIALAIADLNANGVGSGGVTFNITPGYSEIVPSGGLVINITSNQPTSGNPVVFQRNGAGSNPIIQTDVSGSGTITTTTLGGTGDAILWLVGTDYITFNNINFVEQYTGATQSLKMEYGILMVRASSTDGCQHVTLNGCTIQQQQADIYSSCISTANRDLAGTTTSPSSISGRHESVSIQGCTLNNSNNGIYCAGGSDSSPYDLYDHFLNIGGTTGNTLSNIGSGLAGTSTSSRYGIYVLYQDSITISNNTIRVNTGANNSGAYGIYMSTSTNSSATVNNNNIADTLGGTSASHYGIYDGLGATGVDNTVNITNNTIQNCRYDGATTGVNYYIYIGTNPYTVNVTGNTIRDNYIGNGSSTATGANYGIYRSSSNTTFGSSYTVANNTIKNIRREQSTPGTGTSYMINASSGAYNYEVNNNTIDSIYTTSTSSTLAGIYCSYTAAGMNSIHNNTVSNLMKVSGTSGAIYGIYNSNSTDSTSTYSNTVFNLYNNGTTGNVYGYYNFGSLTAGYENVYNNTIHDLLANTSGVCIGMNVASGTSTNTGEKNVYGNVVYNIQNDSIGQTGGIRVDYVNVGYIHGNRVYGISNNENDASLPAAYGMLLGATVTYANYTVYNNMISEVYAPVSNSALGVLGLWINGGDTSNVFYNTIYMDSSSTGTNTGNYALYIAGTTDATLKNNIIINNFTPAGTGGNIGIYKASGVIYNSASNNNNVYVPTGASNFFYYDGTTTYSTFATYQTAVAPAETNSFPENSPFMNVATHPYNLDMKTTVATLCEGGAMPIAGITTDIHGTTRNGTTPDVGADEFNGIGPVTQAPTLVAPSNNAVLVELNPLMNWDNTTYALNYHILISTDSTFGSSLYDSDTISASQVQLPNNFLAVNTKYYWKVSGKNSLGEGPFSSVWNFTTGVTNIEPTSLPTVFELYQNYPNPFNPTTKIKFDIPKSSFVSLKVYDITGREVATLVNSDLEPQRYEVEWNGSQFASGVYFFRITAGDFVKVQKMILTK
;
A
#
# COMPACT_ATOMS: atom_id res chain seq x y z
N MET A 1 -103.92 2.61 -31.00
CA MET A 1 -102.81 3.52 -31.41
C MET A 1 -102.50 4.62 -30.39
N LYS A 2 -103.47 5.31 -29.77
CA LYS A 2 -103.19 6.40 -28.79
C LYS A 2 -102.44 5.99 -27.49
N LYS A 3 -102.52 4.73 -27.04
CA LYS A 3 -101.81 4.26 -25.83
C LYS A 3 -100.35 3.83 -26.06
N ILE A 4 -99.94 3.60 -27.31
CA ILE A 4 -98.56 3.19 -27.66
C ILE A 4 -97.69 4.44 -27.92
N LEU A 5 -98.27 5.52 -28.45
CA LEU A 5 -97.55 6.78 -28.64
C LEU A 5 -97.20 7.47 -27.31
N THR A 6 -98.07 7.41 -26.30
CA THR A 6 -97.77 8.02 -24.99
C THR A 6 -96.73 7.23 -24.19
N SER A 7 -96.65 5.91 -24.35
CA SER A 7 -95.58 5.12 -23.71
C SER A 7 -94.24 5.27 -24.43
N LEU A 8 -94.22 5.39 -25.77
CA LEU A 8 -92.98 5.68 -26.51
C LEU A 8 -92.45 7.09 -26.22
N PHE A 9 -93.34 8.09 -26.08
CA PHE A 9 -92.93 9.45 -25.74
C PHE A 9 -92.42 9.54 -24.29
N ALA A 10 -93.05 8.83 -23.36
CA ALA A 10 -92.56 8.72 -21.98
C ALA A 10 -91.24 7.94 -21.89
N PHE A 11 -91.03 6.92 -22.71
CA PHE A 11 -89.77 6.14 -22.75
C PHE A 11 -88.63 6.92 -23.42
N ALA A 12 -88.93 7.72 -24.45
CA ALA A 12 -87.96 8.62 -25.08
C ALA A 12 -87.61 9.82 -24.17
N LEU A 13 -88.58 10.37 -23.45
CA LEU A 13 -88.33 11.43 -22.46
C LEU A 13 -87.57 10.89 -21.24
N LEU A 14 -87.83 9.64 -20.82
CA LEU A 14 -87.07 8.96 -19.78
C LEU A 14 -85.65 8.61 -20.25
N MET A 15 -85.42 8.26 -21.52
CA MET A 15 -84.07 8.09 -22.09
C MET A 15 -83.30 9.40 -22.23
N ILE A 16 -83.97 10.52 -22.53
CA ILE A 16 -83.34 11.86 -22.58
C ILE A 16 -83.06 12.40 -21.17
N MET A 17 -83.87 12.03 -20.16
CA MET A 17 -83.61 12.36 -18.75
C MET A 17 -82.66 11.37 -18.04
N LEU A 18 -82.35 10.23 -18.66
CA LEU A 18 -81.33 9.26 -18.23
C LEU A 18 -79.98 9.44 -18.95
N GLN A 19 -79.88 10.32 -19.94
CA GLN A 19 -78.60 10.89 -20.33
C GLN A 19 -78.19 11.84 -19.21
N GLY A 20 -77.48 11.31 -18.21
CA GLY A 20 -76.65 12.16 -17.37
C GLY A 20 -75.84 13.03 -18.31
N ASN A 21 -75.91 14.36 -18.13
CA ASN A 21 -75.05 15.29 -18.84
C ASN A 21 -73.61 14.88 -18.53
N ALA A 22 -73.02 14.05 -19.39
CA ALA A 22 -71.59 13.84 -19.39
C ALA A 22 -71.01 15.17 -19.85
N ASN A 23 -70.68 16.03 -18.88
CA ASN A 23 -69.93 17.24 -19.14
C ASN A 23 -68.69 16.87 -19.96
N ALA A 24 -68.38 17.68 -20.96
CA ALA A 24 -67.26 17.40 -21.86
C ALA A 24 -65.95 17.42 -21.08
N GLN A 25 -65.14 16.37 -21.25
CA GLN A 25 -63.78 16.31 -20.71
C GLN A 25 -62.93 17.49 -21.20
N LEU A 26 -62.01 17.97 -20.37
CA LEU A 26 -61.18 19.11 -20.73
C LEU A 26 -60.14 18.71 -21.77
N THR A 27 -60.03 19.50 -22.84
CA THR A 27 -59.07 19.30 -23.93
C THR A 27 -58.51 20.62 -24.46
N GLY A 28 -57.33 20.55 -25.07
CA GLY A 28 -56.69 21.67 -25.78
C GLY A 28 -56.14 22.74 -24.84
N THR A 29 -55.94 23.95 -25.38
CA THR A 29 -55.40 25.07 -24.61
C THR A 29 -56.52 25.90 -23.97
N LYS A 30 -56.37 26.21 -22.69
CA LYS A 30 -57.24 27.08 -21.88
C LYS A 30 -56.41 28.25 -21.37
N THR A 31 -56.96 29.46 -21.29
CA THR A 31 -56.22 30.64 -20.81
C THR A 31 -56.72 31.13 -19.45
N ILE A 32 -55.81 31.65 -18.63
CA ILE A 32 -56.12 32.21 -17.31
C ILE A 32 -55.37 33.55 -17.13
N PRO A 33 -56.07 34.68 -16.95
CA PRO A 33 -57.52 34.83 -17.13
C PRO A 33 -57.93 34.69 -18.60
N GLY A 34 -59.15 34.20 -18.84
CA GLY A 34 -59.71 34.06 -20.18
C GLY A 34 -60.77 32.97 -20.22
N THR A 35 -60.38 31.75 -20.62
CA THR A 35 -61.30 30.59 -20.58
C THR A 35 -61.81 30.32 -19.16
N TYR A 36 -60.93 30.45 -18.18
CA TYR A 36 -61.30 30.50 -16.77
C TYR A 36 -60.88 31.85 -16.19
N ALA A 37 -61.69 32.38 -15.27
CA ALA A 37 -61.34 33.61 -14.57
C ALA A 37 -60.19 33.38 -13.58
N THR A 38 -60.13 32.19 -12.98
CA THR A 38 -59.16 31.81 -11.95
C THR A 38 -58.68 30.37 -12.12
N ILE A 39 -57.54 30.06 -11.51
CA ILE A 39 -56.94 28.72 -11.40
C ILE A 39 -57.86 27.82 -10.57
N ALA A 40 -58.46 28.33 -9.48
CA ALA A 40 -59.42 27.57 -8.68
C ALA A 40 -60.62 27.07 -9.50
N LEU A 41 -61.16 27.91 -10.40
CA LEU A 41 -62.26 27.50 -11.29
C LEU A 41 -61.80 26.47 -12.33
N ALA A 42 -60.58 26.61 -12.86
CA ALA A 42 -60.00 25.63 -13.76
C ALA A 42 -59.81 24.26 -13.08
N ILE A 43 -59.32 24.24 -11.83
CA ILE A 43 -59.15 23.02 -11.03
C ILE A 43 -60.51 22.40 -10.69
N ALA A 44 -61.53 23.20 -10.34
CA ALA A 44 -62.86 22.70 -10.07
C ALA A 44 -63.47 21.98 -11.29
N ASP A 45 -63.31 22.55 -12.49
CA ASP A 45 -63.76 21.93 -13.74
C ASP A 45 -62.96 20.66 -14.08
N LEU A 46 -61.63 20.70 -13.86
CA LEU A 46 -60.75 19.55 -14.03
C LEU A 46 -61.14 18.38 -13.11
N ASN A 47 -61.40 18.64 -11.82
CA ASN A 47 -61.82 17.60 -10.87
C ASN A 47 -63.19 17.01 -11.23
N ALA A 48 -64.11 17.84 -11.75
CA ALA A 48 -65.46 17.41 -12.10
C ALA A 48 -65.49 16.56 -13.38
N ASN A 49 -64.68 16.90 -14.38
CA ASN A 49 -64.85 16.39 -15.75
C ASN A 49 -63.64 15.59 -16.27
N GLY A 50 -62.49 15.67 -15.61
CA GLY A 50 -61.26 15.00 -16.01
C GLY A 50 -60.73 15.49 -17.36
N VAL A 51 -59.90 14.67 -18.00
CA VAL A 51 -59.15 15.05 -19.21
C VAL A 51 -59.54 14.20 -20.40
N GLY A 52 -59.68 14.85 -21.57
CA GLY A 52 -60.02 14.18 -22.82
C GLY A 52 -58.82 13.99 -23.74
N SER A 53 -59.09 13.50 -24.95
CA SER A 53 -58.06 13.20 -25.95
C SER A 53 -57.14 14.39 -26.22
N GLY A 54 -55.82 14.17 -26.16
CA GLY A 54 -54.79 15.17 -26.42
C GLY A 54 -54.42 16.04 -25.22
N GLY A 55 -55.07 15.84 -24.07
CA GLY A 55 -54.73 16.54 -22.84
C GLY A 55 -55.26 17.97 -22.77
N VAL A 56 -54.97 18.65 -21.65
CA VAL A 56 -55.32 20.06 -21.44
C VAL A 56 -54.10 20.85 -20.98
N THR A 57 -53.90 22.03 -21.58
CA THR A 57 -52.87 22.99 -21.18
C THR A 57 -53.50 24.29 -20.71
N PHE A 58 -53.27 24.66 -19.46
CA PHE A 58 -53.66 25.94 -18.87
C PHE A 58 -52.52 26.96 -19.04
N ASN A 59 -52.67 27.85 -20.01
CA ASN A 59 -51.80 28.98 -20.26
C ASN A 59 -52.14 30.15 -19.33
N ILE A 60 -51.32 30.34 -18.31
CA ILE A 60 -51.51 31.37 -17.30
C ILE A 60 -50.69 32.60 -17.68
N THR A 61 -51.34 33.76 -17.65
CA THR A 61 -50.73 35.05 -18.01
C THR A 61 -49.54 35.36 -17.09
N PRO A 62 -48.37 35.77 -17.63
CA PRO A 62 -47.21 36.12 -16.80
C PRO A 62 -47.56 37.16 -15.73
N GLY A 63 -47.08 36.94 -14.50
CA GLY A 63 -47.36 37.80 -13.34
C GLY A 63 -48.78 37.73 -12.78
N TYR A 64 -49.67 36.88 -13.32
CA TYR A 64 -50.98 36.62 -12.72
C TYR A 64 -50.83 36.13 -11.28
N SER A 65 -51.73 36.56 -10.39
CA SER A 65 -51.71 36.16 -8.98
C SER A 65 -53.10 35.82 -8.47
N GLU A 66 -53.19 34.80 -7.62
CA GLU A 66 -54.43 34.30 -7.06
C GLU A 66 -54.27 33.87 -5.61
N ILE A 67 -55.25 34.25 -4.78
CA ILE A 67 -55.33 33.83 -3.37
C ILE A 67 -56.07 32.49 -3.32
N VAL A 68 -55.47 31.49 -2.66
CA VAL A 68 -56.08 30.18 -2.45
C VAL A 68 -57.19 30.24 -1.39
N PRO A 69 -58.21 29.35 -1.46
CA PRO A 69 -59.15 29.20 -0.36
C PRO A 69 -58.46 28.68 0.92
N SER A 70 -59.13 28.79 2.07
CA SER A 70 -58.66 28.18 3.32
C SER A 70 -58.40 26.68 3.14
N GLY A 71 -57.26 26.18 3.62
CA GLY A 71 -56.79 24.81 3.41
C GLY A 71 -56.13 24.53 2.04
N GLY A 72 -56.24 25.48 1.10
CA GLY A 72 -55.56 25.46 -0.20
C GLY A 72 -56.32 24.82 -1.36
N LEU A 73 -55.64 24.68 -2.50
CA LEU A 73 -56.21 24.10 -3.72
C LEU A 73 -56.04 22.58 -3.74
N VAL A 74 -57.07 21.84 -4.15
CA VAL A 74 -57.04 20.37 -4.22
C VAL A 74 -57.30 19.88 -5.65
N ILE A 75 -56.34 19.16 -6.22
CA ILE A 75 -56.52 18.39 -7.44
C ILE A 75 -56.75 16.92 -7.04
N ASN A 76 -57.97 16.45 -7.29
CA ASN A 76 -58.45 15.11 -7.02
C ASN A 76 -59.39 14.71 -8.15
N ILE A 77 -58.78 14.42 -9.30
CA ILE A 77 -59.49 13.89 -10.46
C ILE A 77 -59.95 12.49 -10.06
N THR A 78 -61.21 12.13 -10.29
CA THR A 78 -61.74 10.80 -9.90
C THR A 78 -62.31 10.01 -11.08
N SER A 79 -62.44 10.68 -12.24
CA SER A 79 -62.87 10.07 -13.50
C SER A 79 -62.05 10.66 -14.64
N ASN A 80 -61.70 9.83 -15.62
CA ASN A 80 -60.87 10.23 -16.76
C ASN A 80 -59.52 10.84 -16.32
N GLN A 81 -58.78 10.09 -15.50
CA GLN A 81 -57.45 10.47 -15.05
C GLN A 81 -56.54 10.83 -16.23
N PRO A 82 -55.61 11.77 -16.04
CA PRO A 82 -54.64 12.10 -17.07
C PRO A 82 -53.77 10.88 -17.38
N THR A 83 -53.30 10.79 -18.63
CA THR A 83 -52.42 9.72 -19.09
C THR A 83 -51.29 10.32 -19.91
N SER A 84 -50.30 9.52 -20.30
CA SER A 84 -49.23 9.98 -21.22
C SER A 84 -49.77 10.56 -22.53
N GLY A 85 -50.90 10.06 -23.03
CA GLY A 85 -51.58 10.58 -24.22
C GLY A 85 -52.48 11.79 -23.96
N ASN A 86 -52.90 11.99 -22.70
CA ASN A 86 -53.83 13.04 -22.28
C ASN A 86 -53.30 13.77 -21.02
N PRO A 87 -52.15 14.47 -21.09
CA PRO A 87 -51.54 15.09 -19.92
C PRO A 87 -52.26 16.37 -19.47
N VAL A 88 -52.02 16.78 -18.23
CA VAL A 88 -52.40 18.11 -17.72
C VAL A 88 -51.16 18.98 -17.57
N VAL A 89 -51.20 20.20 -18.10
CA VAL A 89 -50.09 21.15 -17.97
C VAL A 89 -50.61 22.50 -17.50
N PHE A 90 -50.08 23.00 -16.38
CA PHE A 90 -50.20 24.39 -15.95
C PHE A 90 -48.89 25.11 -16.26
N GLN A 91 -48.94 26.19 -17.06
CA GLN A 91 -47.71 26.86 -17.48
C GLN A 91 -47.84 28.39 -17.61
N ARG A 92 -46.73 29.09 -17.40
CA ARG A 92 -46.60 30.51 -17.78
C ARG A 92 -46.64 30.66 -19.31
N ASN A 93 -47.50 31.56 -19.78
CA ASN A 93 -47.68 31.83 -21.22
C ASN A 93 -46.76 32.96 -21.71
N GLY A 94 -45.54 32.63 -22.14
CA GLY A 94 -44.58 33.58 -22.72
C GLY A 94 -43.62 34.22 -21.70
N ALA A 95 -42.88 35.26 -22.10
CA ALA A 95 -41.89 35.94 -21.27
C ALA A 95 -42.52 36.79 -20.14
N GLY A 96 -41.79 37.02 -19.03
CA GLY A 96 -42.27 37.77 -17.85
C GLY A 96 -42.20 36.98 -16.53
N SER A 97 -42.75 37.52 -15.44
CA SER A 97 -42.72 36.85 -14.14
C SER A 97 -43.59 35.58 -14.11
N ASN A 98 -43.19 34.60 -13.30
CA ASN A 98 -44.01 33.41 -13.02
C ASN A 98 -45.35 33.83 -12.39
N PRO A 99 -46.48 33.22 -12.80
CA PRO A 99 -47.73 33.32 -12.07
C PRO A 99 -47.57 32.86 -10.62
N ILE A 100 -48.34 33.43 -9.70
CA ILE A 100 -48.22 33.20 -8.25
C ILE A 100 -49.56 32.72 -7.69
N ILE A 101 -49.57 31.48 -7.20
CA ILE A 101 -50.63 30.95 -6.33
C ILE A 101 -50.19 31.21 -4.89
N GLN A 102 -50.99 31.92 -4.10
CA GLN A 102 -50.57 32.38 -2.79
C GLN A 102 -51.64 32.28 -1.72
N THR A 103 -51.24 32.27 -0.45
CA THR A 103 -52.16 32.40 0.67
C THR A 103 -52.61 33.84 0.87
N ASP A 104 -53.67 34.03 1.65
CA ASP A 104 -54.05 35.36 2.13
C ASP A 104 -52.98 35.90 3.10
N VAL A 105 -52.82 37.21 3.13
CA VAL A 105 -51.97 37.93 4.08
C VAL A 105 -52.50 37.84 5.52
N SER A 106 -53.78 37.50 5.71
CA SER A 106 -54.37 37.20 7.02
C SER A 106 -54.22 35.74 7.47
N GLY A 107 -53.68 34.88 6.60
CA GLY A 107 -53.55 33.44 6.84
C GLY A 107 -54.64 32.61 6.16
N SER A 108 -54.24 31.46 5.64
CA SER A 108 -55.11 30.50 4.95
C SER A 108 -55.07 29.08 5.55
N GLY A 109 -54.19 28.85 6.53
CA GLY A 109 -54.15 27.62 7.30
C GLY A 109 -55.38 27.44 8.20
N THR A 110 -55.64 26.19 8.56
CA THR A 110 -56.77 25.72 9.36
C THR A 110 -56.37 24.63 10.35
N ILE A 111 -55.31 23.88 10.04
CA ILE A 111 -54.79 22.75 10.82
C ILE A 111 -53.32 23.06 11.21
N THR A 112 -52.80 22.39 12.23
CA THR A 112 -51.36 22.40 12.56
C THR A 112 -50.86 20.97 12.58
N THR A 113 -49.73 20.69 11.93
CA THR A 113 -49.20 19.33 11.94
C THR A 113 -48.41 19.03 13.21
N THR A 114 -48.36 17.75 13.57
CA THR A 114 -47.66 17.27 14.77
C THR A 114 -46.57 16.25 14.47
N THR A 115 -46.46 15.83 13.20
CA THR A 115 -45.47 14.88 12.71
C THR A 115 -45.06 15.23 11.27
N LEU A 116 -43.82 14.91 10.90
CA LEU A 116 -43.34 15.13 9.53
C LEU A 116 -44.11 14.25 8.54
N GLY A 117 -44.72 14.88 7.52
CA GLY A 117 -45.60 14.20 6.57
C GLY A 117 -47.01 13.90 7.11
N GLY A 118 -47.33 14.31 8.35
CA GLY A 118 -48.64 14.14 8.97
C GLY A 118 -49.71 15.07 8.38
N THR A 119 -50.93 15.00 8.92
CA THR A 119 -52.04 15.90 8.57
C THR A 119 -51.65 17.37 8.72
N GLY A 120 -52.01 18.19 7.75
CA GLY A 120 -51.70 19.63 7.68
C GLY A 120 -52.22 20.19 6.36
N ASP A 121 -52.19 21.51 6.21
CA ASP A 121 -52.65 22.22 5.02
C ASP A 121 -51.53 22.40 3.99
N ALA A 122 -51.92 22.54 2.72
CA ALA A 122 -50.98 22.76 1.63
C ALA A 122 -51.48 23.88 0.71
N ILE A 123 -50.59 24.65 0.07
CA ILE A 123 -51.02 25.61 -0.97
C ILE A 123 -51.65 24.84 -2.15
N LEU A 124 -51.07 23.69 -2.51
CA LEU A 124 -51.60 22.77 -3.52
C LEU A 124 -51.51 21.31 -3.05
N TRP A 125 -52.63 20.59 -3.18
CA TRP A 125 -52.72 19.14 -3.01
C TRP A 125 -52.85 18.43 -4.34
N LEU A 126 -52.10 17.34 -4.50
CA LEU A 126 -52.29 16.34 -5.54
C LEU A 126 -52.71 15.02 -4.88
N VAL A 127 -53.86 14.49 -5.26
CA VAL A 127 -54.45 13.29 -4.66
C VAL A 127 -54.59 12.23 -5.74
N GLY A 128 -53.72 11.20 -5.72
CA GLY A 128 -53.72 10.12 -6.74
C GLY A 128 -53.75 10.63 -8.18
N THR A 129 -53.09 11.77 -8.44
CA THR A 129 -53.18 12.45 -9.74
C THR A 129 -51.97 12.10 -10.59
N ASP A 130 -52.24 11.67 -11.82
CA ASP A 130 -51.19 11.23 -12.74
C ASP A 130 -50.91 12.26 -13.85
N TYR A 131 -49.73 12.16 -14.49
CA TYR A 131 -49.36 12.88 -15.72
C TYR A 131 -49.67 14.39 -15.71
N ILE A 132 -49.36 15.05 -14.60
CA ILE A 132 -49.58 16.49 -14.40
C ILE A 132 -48.25 17.25 -14.31
N THR A 133 -48.17 18.39 -14.99
CA THR A 133 -47.00 19.26 -15.03
C THR A 133 -47.33 20.67 -14.56
N PHE A 134 -46.52 21.22 -13.66
CA PHE A 134 -46.47 22.64 -13.33
C PHE A 134 -45.15 23.22 -13.84
N ASN A 135 -45.24 24.15 -14.78
CA ASN A 135 -44.08 24.74 -15.45
C ASN A 135 -44.03 26.25 -15.22
N ASN A 136 -43.04 26.71 -14.44
CA ASN A 136 -42.82 28.11 -14.10
C ASN A 136 -44.01 28.76 -13.35
N ILE A 137 -44.56 28.05 -12.36
CA ILE A 137 -45.63 28.54 -11.46
C ILE A 137 -45.08 28.65 -10.03
N ASN A 138 -45.34 29.76 -9.36
CA ASN A 138 -44.88 29.98 -7.99
C ASN A 138 -46.00 29.70 -6.98
N PHE A 139 -45.64 29.14 -5.85
CA PHE A 139 -46.49 28.82 -4.70
C PHE A 139 -45.94 29.53 -3.47
N VAL A 140 -46.66 30.53 -2.96
CA VAL A 140 -46.12 31.46 -1.96
C VAL A 140 -47.05 31.62 -0.77
N GLU A 141 -46.53 31.33 0.43
CA GLU A 141 -47.19 31.69 1.67
C GLU A 141 -46.90 33.15 2.04
N GLN A 142 -47.96 33.95 2.16
CA GLN A 142 -47.89 35.39 2.43
C GLN A 142 -48.03 35.72 3.92
N TYR A 143 -48.61 34.84 4.73
CA TYR A 143 -48.88 35.12 6.13
C TYR A 143 -47.60 35.04 6.99
N THR A 144 -47.12 36.19 7.45
CA THR A 144 -45.89 36.30 8.26
C THR A 144 -46.14 36.34 9.77
N GLY A 145 -47.38 36.21 10.22
CA GLY A 145 -47.74 36.27 11.64
C GLY A 145 -47.27 35.05 12.44
N ALA A 146 -47.35 35.10 13.77
CA ALA A 146 -46.85 34.04 14.65
C ALA A 146 -47.83 32.87 14.87
N THR A 147 -49.11 33.01 14.52
CA THR A 147 -50.13 31.98 14.73
C THR A 147 -49.95 30.81 13.76
N GLN A 148 -49.46 29.68 14.26
CA GLN A 148 -49.09 28.53 13.42
C GLN A 148 -50.27 27.92 12.67
N SER A 149 -51.47 27.84 13.29
CA SER A 149 -52.67 27.30 12.64
C SER A 149 -53.23 28.15 11.49
N LEU A 150 -52.64 29.31 11.21
CA LEU A 150 -52.97 30.16 10.05
C LEU A 150 -51.95 30.04 8.91
N LYS A 151 -50.85 29.30 9.15
CA LYS A 151 -49.81 29.02 8.19
C LYS A 151 -50.07 27.71 7.45
N MET A 152 -49.36 27.48 6.35
CA MET A 152 -49.43 26.27 5.55
C MET A 152 -48.26 25.34 5.87
N GLU A 153 -48.55 24.11 6.28
CA GLU A 153 -47.53 23.09 6.55
C GLU A 153 -46.78 22.69 5.28
N TYR A 154 -47.44 22.68 4.14
CA TYR A 154 -46.85 22.27 2.87
C TYR A 154 -47.02 23.34 1.79
N GLY A 155 -46.00 23.53 0.94
CA GLY A 155 -46.18 24.26 -0.30
C GLY A 155 -46.99 23.41 -1.29
N ILE A 156 -46.45 22.24 -1.61
CA ILE A 156 -47.11 21.22 -2.43
C ILE A 156 -47.09 19.90 -1.69
N LEU A 157 -48.26 19.26 -1.54
CA LEU A 157 -48.41 17.97 -0.89
C LEU A 157 -49.03 16.96 -1.86
N MET A 158 -48.34 15.84 -2.04
CA MET A 158 -48.81 14.70 -2.82
C MET A 158 -49.22 13.58 -1.86
N VAL A 159 -50.46 13.11 -2.00
CA VAL A 159 -51.03 12.04 -1.19
C VAL A 159 -51.64 10.98 -2.10
N ARG A 160 -51.89 9.81 -1.53
CA ARG A 160 -52.59 8.73 -2.20
C ARG A 160 -54.09 9.00 -2.23
N ALA A 161 -54.77 8.63 -3.30
CA ALA A 161 -56.23 8.56 -3.30
C ALA A 161 -56.71 7.31 -2.55
N SER A 162 -55.95 6.21 -2.63
CA SER A 162 -56.18 4.95 -1.91
C SER A 162 -54.90 4.10 -1.85
N SER A 163 -54.92 2.93 -1.20
CA SER A 163 -53.77 2.00 -1.20
C SER A 163 -53.42 1.47 -2.61
N THR A 164 -54.27 1.69 -3.61
CA THR A 164 -54.07 1.24 -4.99
C THR A 164 -53.91 2.38 -5.98
N ASP A 165 -53.88 3.64 -5.51
CA ASP A 165 -53.86 4.84 -6.35
C ASP A 165 -53.02 5.94 -5.67
N GLY A 166 -51.78 6.08 -6.11
CA GLY A 166 -50.83 7.12 -5.73
C GLY A 166 -50.47 8.00 -6.92
N CYS A 167 -49.95 9.21 -6.67
CA CYS A 167 -49.58 10.13 -7.75
C CYS A 167 -48.43 9.58 -8.62
N GLN A 168 -48.60 9.54 -9.94
CA GLN A 168 -47.59 9.09 -10.90
C GLN A 168 -47.26 10.13 -11.97
N HIS A 169 -46.00 10.20 -12.42
CA HIS A 169 -45.58 11.08 -13.52
C HIS A 169 -45.88 12.58 -13.28
N VAL A 170 -45.74 13.02 -12.04
CA VAL A 170 -45.88 14.44 -11.66
C VAL A 170 -44.60 15.19 -11.98
N THR A 171 -44.69 16.34 -12.64
CA THR A 171 -43.53 17.20 -12.94
C THR A 171 -43.69 18.61 -12.37
N LEU A 172 -42.72 19.04 -11.57
CA LEU A 172 -42.55 20.42 -11.12
C LEU A 172 -41.29 20.96 -11.79
N ASN A 173 -41.43 21.99 -12.63
CA ASN A 173 -40.32 22.54 -13.41
C ASN A 173 -40.27 24.07 -13.29
N GLY A 174 -39.17 24.62 -12.78
CA GLY A 174 -38.98 26.09 -12.71
C GLY A 174 -39.88 26.81 -11.71
N CYS A 175 -40.44 26.09 -10.74
CA CYS A 175 -41.38 26.63 -9.74
C CYS A 175 -40.64 27.25 -8.55
N THR A 176 -41.17 28.33 -7.98
CA THR A 176 -40.73 28.81 -6.65
C THR A 176 -41.73 28.37 -5.59
N ILE A 177 -41.26 27.72 -4.54
CA ILE A 177 -42.07 27.31 -3.40
C ILE A 177 -41.53 28.00 -2.15
N GLN A 178 -42.30 28.94 -1.63
CA GLN A 178 -41.95 29.73 -0.45
C GLN A 178 -42.96 29.52 0.66
N GLN A 179 -42.45 29.22 1.86
CA GLN A 179 -43.26 29.13 3.08
C GLN A 179 -42.89 30.25 4.08
N GLN A 180 -43.55 30.26 5.24
CA GLN A 180 -43.32 31.14 6.38
C GLN A 180 -43.10 30.32 7.67
N GLN A 181 -42.57 29.10 7.50
CA GLN A 181 -42.11 28.22 8.58
C GLN A 181 -43.23 27.90 9.58
N ALA A 182 -44.32 27.30 9.07
CA ALA A 182 -45.55 26.96 9.77
C ALA A 182 -45.34 26.18 11.08
N ASP A 183 -44.46 25.19 11.07
CA ASP A 183 -43.99 24.47 12.23
C ASP A 183 -42.73 23.68 11.85
N ILE A 184 -42.14 22.96 12.80
CA ILE A 184 -40.90 22.19 12.61
C ILE A 184 -41.01 21.05 11.60
N TYR A 185 -42.23 20.66 11.24
CA TYR A 185 -42.57 19.58 10.32
C TYR A 185 -42.99 20.12 8.93
N SER A 186 -43.10 21.43 8.76
CA SER A 186 -43.37 22.06 7.46
C SER A 186 -42.32 21.71 6.42
N SER A 187 -42.77 21.49 5.18
CA SER A 187 -41.92 21.12 4.04
C SER A 187 -42.38 21.85 2.77
N CYS A 188 -41.45 22.37 1.96
CA CYS A 188 -41.84 23.04 0.71
C CYS A 188 -42.57 22.05 -0.22
N ILE A 189 -42.01 20.85 -0.40
CA ILE A 189 -42.63 19.79 -1.21
C ILE A 189 -42.64 18.50 -0.41
N SER A 190 -43.77 17.80 -0.43
CA SER A 190 -43.94 16.55 0.30
C SER A 190 -44.65 15.49 -0.53
N THR A 191 -44.15 14.24 -0.55
CA THR A 191 -44.94 13.04 -0.87
C THR A 191 -45.19 12.28 0.44
N ALA A 192 -46.42 11.87 0.70
CA ALA A 192 -46.79 11.30 1.98
C ALA A 192 -47.49 9.94 1.86
N ASN A 193 -47.15 9.01 2.77
CA ASN A 193 -47.77 7.69 2.89
C ASN A 193 -49.14 7.72 3.59
N ARG A 194 -50.06 8.51 3.04
CA ARG A 194 -51.42 8.68 3.56
C ARG A 194 -52.39 9.12 2.47
N ASP A 195 -53.66 9.03 2.79
CA ASP A 195 -54.74 9.63 2.01
C ASP A 195 -55.03 11.09 2.41
N LEU A 196 -55.97 11.70 1.69
CA LEU A 196 -56.47 13.04 1.94
C LEU A 196 -57.07 13.20 3.36
N ALA A 197 -57.73 12.16 3.88
CA ALA A 197 -58.32 12.16 5.21
C ALA A 197 -57.28 12.06 6.34
N GLY A 198 -56.02 11.76 6.02
CA GLY A 198 -54.95 11.60 7.00
C GLY A 198 -54.70 10.17 7.44
N THR A 199 -55.39 9.19 6.85
CA THR A 199 -55.21 7.77 7.14
C THR A 199 -53.95 7.27 6.45
N THR A 200 -53.06 6.59 7.16
CA THR A 200 -51.92 5.89 6.55
C THR A 200 -52.43 4.86 5.53
N THR A 201 -51.97 4.94 4.29
CA THR A 201 -52.42 4.08 3.19
C THR A 201 -51.22 3.47 2.48
N SER A 202 -50.57 2.51 3.12
CA SER A 202 -49.46 1.78 2.47
C SER A 202 -49.91 1.16 1.14
N PRO A 203 -49.08 1.24 0.10
CA PRO A 203 -49.41 0.70 -1.21
C PRO A 203 -49.67 -0.80 -1.13
N SER A 204 -50.70 -1.25 -1.87
CA SER A 204 -51.07 -2.64 -2.03
C SER A 204 -51.02 -3.09 -3.50
N SER A 205 -50.63 -2.20 -4.40
CA SER A 205 -50.39 -2.43 -5.82
C SER A 205 -49.36 -1.43 -6.34
N ILE A 206 -48.79 -1.70 -7.52
CA ILE A 206 -47.85 -0.79 -8.20
C ILE A 206 -48.49 0.59 -8.41
N SER A 207 -49.76 0.65 -8.80
CA SER A 207 -50.49 1.91 -8.96
C SER A 207 -50.66 2.69 -7.66
N GLY A 208 -50.51 2.05 -6.49
CA GLY A 208 -50.60 2.70 -5.18
C GLY A 208 -49.33 3.41 -4.72
N ARG A 209 -48.20 3.24 -5.41
CA ARG A 209 -46.94 3.92 -5.07
C ARG A 209 -46.89 5.31 -5.72
N HIS A 210 -46.15 6.22 -5.11
CA HIS A 210 -45.74 7.42 -5.83
C HIS A 210 -44.62 7.05 -6.79
N GLU A 211 -44.75 7.42 -8.05
CA GLU A 211 -43.82 6.97 -9.09
C GLU A 211 -43.50 8.08 -10.08
N SER A 212 -42.24 8.14 -10.52
CA SER A 212 -41.81 9.07 -11.58
C SER A 212 -42.13 10.54 -11.28
N VAL A 213 -42.04 10.95 -10.01
CA VAL A 213 -42.17 12.36 -9.61
C VAL A 213 -40.86 13.08 -9.91
N SER A 214 -40.92 14.13 -10.73
CA SER A 214 -39.78 14.95 -11.12
C SER A 214 -39.90 16.36 -10.54
N ILE A 215 -38.88 16.80 -9.80
CA ILE A 215 -38.80 18.14 -9.19
C ILE A 215 -37.51 18.78 -9.69
N GLN A 216 -37.57 19.73 -10.61
CA GLN A 216 -36.38 20.26 -11.29
C GLN A 216 -36.45 21.76 -11.55
N GLY A 217 -35.33 22.46 -11.49
CA GLY A 217 -35.29 23.91 -11.73
C GLY A 217 -36.02 24.73 -10.66
N CYS A 218 -36.44 24.10 -9.56
CA CYS A 218 -37.27 24.75 -8.55
C CYS A 218 -36.40 25.53 -7.55
N THR A 219 -36.97 26.61 -7.02
CA THR A 219 -36.41 27.36 -5.88
C THR A 219 -37.29 27.12 -4.66
N LEU A 220 -36.70 26.60 -3.59
CA LEU A 220 -37.39 26.25 -2.35
C LEU A 220 -36.80 27.07 -1.22
N ASN A 221 -37.63 27.83 -0.50
CA ASN A 221 -37.13 28.72 0.52
C ASN A 221 -38.06 28.90 1.72
N ASN A 222 -37.44 29.29 2.84
CA ASN A 222 -38.10 29.70 4.07
C ASN A 222 -39.08 28.64 4.62
N SER A 223 -38.63 27.39 4.64
CA SER A 223 -39.33 26.26 5.27
C SER A 223 -38.45 25.61 6.33
N ASN A 224 -39.02 24.78 7.20
CA ASN A 224 -38.21 23.98 8.12
C ASN A 224 -37.56 22.78 7.42
N ASN A 225 -38.19 22.24 6.39
CA ASN A 225 -37.65 21.17 5.55
C ASN A 225 -37.82 21.51 4.07
N GLY A 226 -36.89 21.10 3.22
CA GLY A 226 -36.98 21.39 1.79
C GLY A 226 -37.94 20.43 1.08
N ILE A 227 -37.46 19.23 0.79
CA ILE A 227 -38.21 18.18 0.10
C ILE A 227 -38.29 16.97 1.01
N TYR A 228 -39.50 16.48 1.25
CA TYR A 228 -39.76 15.26 2.02
C TYR A 228 -40.47 14.23 1.14
N CYS A 229 -39.93 13.02 1.02
CA CYS A 229 -40.55 11.97 0.22
C CYS A 229 -40.70 10.69 1.04
N ALA A 230 -41.95 10.34 1.36
CA ALA A 230 -42.27 9.20 2.21
C ALA A 230 -43.10 8.15 1.47
N GLY A 231 -42.46 7.03 1.14
CA GLY A 231 -43.12 5.83 0.65
C GLY A 231 -43.70 4.98 1.79
N GLY A 232 -44.32 3.86 1.42
CA GLY A 232 -44.78 2.86 2.38
C GLY A 232 -43.74 1.77 2.61
N SER A 233 -43.67 1.21 3.82
CA SER A 233 -42.85 0.03 4.09
C SER A 233 -43.37 -1.17 3.30
N ASP A 234 -42.45 -1.97 2.75
CA ASP A 234 -42.76 -3.19 2.01
C ASP A 234 -41.87 -4.35 2.48
N SER A 235 -42.29 -5.56 2.14
CA SER A 235 -41.56 -6.82 2.31
C SER A 235 -41.07 -7.35 0.96
N SER A 236 -40.07 -8.26 0.97
CA SER A 236 -39.55 -8.86 -0.27
C SER A 236 -40.68 -9.38 -1.16
N PRO A 237 -40.71 -9.05 -2.47
CA PRO A 237 -39.62 -8.50 -3.29
C PRO A 237 -39.40 -6.97 -3.25
N TYR A 238 -40.12 -6.22 -2.41
CA TYR A 238 -39.97 -4.76 -2.22
C TYR A 238 -40.46 -3.87 -3.39
N ASP A 239 -41.34 -4.39 -4.24
CA ASP A 239 -41.86 -3.70 -5.43
C ASP A 239 -42.76 -2.47 -5.12
N LEU A 240 -43.23 -2.36 -3.87
CA LEU A 240 -44.19 -1.33 -3.45
C LEU A 240 -43.53 -0.11 -2.80
N TYR A 241 -42.20 -0.06 -2.73
CA TYR A 241 -41.52 1.22 -2.47
C TYR A 241 -41.85 2.23 -3.57
N ASP A 242 -41.84 3.51 -3.21
CA ASP A 242 -42.00 4.58 -4.20
C ASP A 242 -40.79 4.54 -5.15
N HIS A 243 -41.05 4.75 -6.45
CA HIS A 243 -40.11 4.41 -7.52
C HIS A 243 -39.76 5.60 -8.41
N PHE A 244 -38.51 5.69 -8.83
CA PHE A 244 -38.04 6.63 -9.86
C PHE A 244 -38.32 8.11 -9.56
N LEU A 245 -38.24 8.51 -8.28
CA LEU A 245 -38.25 9.92 -7.94
C LEU A 245 -36.98 10.60 -8.45
N ASN A 246 -37.14 11.75 -9.10
CA ASN A 246 -36.04 12.54 -9.67
C ASN A 246 -36.03 13.95 -9.06
N ILE A 247 -35.08 14.19 -8.17
CA ILE A 247 -34.94 15.46 -7.46
C ILE A 247 -33.74 16.22 -8.03
N GLY A 248 -34.05 17.24 -8.82
CA GLY A 248 -33.15 18.21 -9.43
C GLY A 248 -32.92 17.93 -10.92
N GLY A 249 -32.85 16.66 -11.34
CA GLY A 249 -32.75 16.29 -12.75
C GLY A 249 -31.59 17.01 -13.44
N THR A 250 -31.82 17.51 -14.66
CA THR A 250 -30.78 18.19 -15.45
C THR A 250 -30.55 19.65 -15.06
N THR A 251 -31.57 20.33 -14.52
CA THR A 251 -31.53 21.78 -14.26
C THR A 251 -31.17 22.12 -12.82
N GLY A 252 -31.32 21.17 -11.89
CA GLY A 252 -31.03 21.34 -10.47
C GLY A 252 -32.11 22.13 -9.71
N ASN A 253 -32.25 21.90 -8.41
CA ASN A 253 -33.05 22.77 -7.54
C ASN A 253 -32.16 23.63 -6.65
N THR A 254 -32.68 24.77 -6.17
CA THR A 254 -32.02 25.63 -5.18
C THR A 254 -32.83 25.63 -3.89
N LEU A 255 -32.27 25.08 -2.82
CA LEU A 255 -32.85 25.05 -1.48
C LEU A 255 -32.10 26.04 -0.59
N SER A 256 -32.77 27.09 -0.14
CA SER A 256 -32.16 28.16 0.65
C SER A 256 -32.99 28.52 1.88
N ASN A 257 -32.37 28.98 2.96
CA ASN A 257 -33.05 29.31 4.22
C ASN A 257 -33.92 28.15 4.75
N ILE A 258 -33.45 26.92 4.57
CA ILE A 258 -34.11 25.73 5.14
C ILE A 258 -33.69 25.59 6.59
N GLY A 259 -34.64 25.47 7.50
CA GLY A 259 -34.42 25.21 8.94
C GLY A 259 -34.25 26.45 9.84
N SER A 260 -34.34 27.67 9.30
CA SER A 260 -34.01 28.92 10.02
C SER A 260 -35.10 29.45 10.98
N GLY A 261 -36.25 28.78 11.11
CA GLY A 261 -37.49 29.45 11.49
C GLY A 261 -37.97 29.49 12.93
N LEU A 262 -37.33 28.77 13.85
CA LEU A 262 -37.79 28.74 15.23
C LEU A 262 -36.59 28.83 16.16
N ALA A 263 -36.12 30.05 16.36
CA ALA A 263 -35.14 30.36 17.39
C ALA A 263 -35.75 30.08 18.77
N GLY A 264 -35.32 28.99 19.42
CA GLY A 264 -35.36 28.93 20.89
C GLY A 264 -35.99 27.73 21.58
N THR A 265 -36.78 26.85 20.93
CA THR A 265 -37.51 25.81 21.70
C THR A 265 -37.56 24.38 21.11
N SER A 266 -37.18 24.16 19.85
CA SER A 266 -37.33 22.83 19.21
C SER A 266 -36.08 21.97 19.36
N THR A 267 -36.24 20.67 19.55
CA THR A 267 -35.14 19.71 19.54
C THR A 267 -35.05 18.92 18.24
N SER A 268 -35.98 18.99 17.30
CA SER A 268 -35.98 18.10 16.12
C SER A 268 -34.90 18.46 15.08
N SER A 269 -34.50 17.49 14.26
CA SER A 269 -33.57 17.69 13.12
C SER A 269 -34.19 18.52 11.99
N ARG A 270 -33.37 19.03 11.07
CA ARG A 270 -33.81 19.73 9.85
C ARG A 270 -33.18 19.10 8.61
N TYR A 271 -33.96 19.05 7.53
CA TYR A 271 -33.58 18.33 6.31
C TYR A 271 -33.69 19.23 5.08
N GLY A 272 -32.64 19.25 4.26
CA GLY A 272 -32.71 19.79 2.90
C GLY A 272 -33.59 18.89 2.04
N ILE A 273 -33.14 17.65 1.82
CA ILE A 273 -33.89 16.59 1.15
C ILE A 273 -33.95 15.39 2.10
N TYR A 274 -35.15 14.89 2.40
CA TYR A 274 -35.36 13.69 3.20
C TYR A 274 -36.22 12.69 2.45
N VAL A 275 -35.67 11.51 2.17
CA VAL A 275 -36.35 10.41 1.48
C VAL A 275 -36.40 9.15 2.37
N LEU A 276 -37.52 8.43 2.37
CA LEU A 276 -37.67 7.12 3.02
C LEU A 276 -38.57 6.19 2.19
N TYR A 277 -38.30 4.89 2.26
CA TYR A 277 -39.00 3.84 1.52
C TYR A 277 -39.09 4.13 0.01
N GLN A 278 -37.94 4.49 -0.55
CA GLN A 278 -37.74 4.76 -1.97
C GLN A 278 -36.84 3.70 -2.58
N ASP A 279 -37.08 3.37 -3.84
CA ASP A 279 -36.15 2.63 -4.67
C ASP A 279 -35.93 3.31 -6.03
N SER A 280 -34.72 3.14 -6.57
CA SER A 280 -34.26 3.77 -7.81
C SER A 280 -34.39 5.30 -7.83
N ILE A 281 -34.20 5.94 -6.67
CA ILE A 281 -34.26 7.40 -6.53
C ILE A 281 -32.99 8.07 -7.09
N THR A 282 -33.18 9.22 -7.74
CA THR A 282 -32.08 10.07 -8.23
C THR A 282 -32.17 11.47 -7.62
N ILE A 283 -31.09 11.93 -7.00
CA ILE A 283 -30.94 13.27 -6.41
C ILE A 283 -29.75 13.95 -7.07
N SER A 284 -30.01 14.88 -7.98
CA SER A 284 -29.01 15.40 -8.92
C SER A 284 -29.00 16.92 -9.02
N ASN A 285 -27.81 17.52 -9.11
CA ASN A 285 -27.64 18.94 -9.44
C ASN A 285 -28.29 19.95 -8.47
N ASN A 286 -28.60 19.54 -7.23
CA ASN A 286 -29.23 20.44 -6.25
C ASN A 286 -28.19 21.32 -5.55
N THR A 287 -28.50 22.59 -5.34
CA THR A 287 -27.78 23.48 -4.42
C THR A 287 -28.56 23.56 -3.12
N ILE A 288 -27.94 23.14 -2.01
CA ILE A 288 -28.61 22.92 -0.72
C ILE A 288 -27.90 23.73 0.36
N ARG A 289 -28.71 24.48 1.12
CA ARG A 289 -28.27 25.16 2.33
C ARG A 289 -29.29 25.00 3.45
N VAL A 290 -28.96 24.14 4.40
CA VAL A 290 -29.67 23.98 5.67
C VAL A 290 -28.97 24.81 6.74
N ASN A 291 -29.72 25.71 7.38
CA ASN A 291 -29.25 26.53 8.49
C ASN A 291 -30.09 26.21 9.72
N THR A 292 -29.48 25.70 10.79
CA THR A 292 -30.20 25.39 12.03
C THR A 292 -29.80 26.31 13.18
N GLY A 293 -30.73 26.56 14.10
CA GLY A 293 -30.49 27.31 15.34
C GLY A 293 -29.78 26.50 16.43
N ALA A 294 -29.55 27.14 17.58
CA ALA A 294 -28.81 26.56 18.72
C ALA A 294 -29.50 25.37 19.43
N ASN A 295 -30.83 25.25 19.32
CA ASN A 295 -31.59 24.14 19.84
C ASN A 295 -32.05 23.28 18.65
N ASN A 296 -31.33 22.20 18.36
CA ASN A 296 -31.58 21.29 17.23
C ASN A 296 -30.87 19.94 17.50
N SER A 297 -31.42 18.80 17.04
CA SER A 297 -30.79 17.45 17.21
C SER A 297 -29.97 16.97 16.01
N GLY A 298 -30.08 17.60 14.85
CA GLY A 298 -29.25 17.32 13.67
C GLY A 298 -29.58 18.17 12.43
N ALA A 299 -28.57 18.41 11.61
CA ALA A 299 -28.73 19.04 10.30
C ALA A 299 -28.31 18.06 9.20
N TYR A 300 -29.18 17.92 8.19
CA TYR A 300 -28.98 17.01 7.07
C TYR A 300 -29.16 17.74 5.75
N GLY A 301 -28.12 17.80 4.92
CA GLY A 301 -28.24 18.29 3.55
C GLY A 301 -29.14 17.35 2.73
N ILE A 302 -28.72 16.09 2.62
CA ILE A 302 -29.48 14.98 2.03
C ILE A 302 -29.54 13.83 3.03
N TYR A 303 -30.75 13.42 3.40
CA TYR A 303 -31.01 12.29 4.27
C TYR A 303 -31.81 11.23 3.54
N MET A 304 -31.18 10.10 3.23
CA MET A 304 -31.86 8.93 2.72
C MET A 304 -31.98 7.94 3.87
N SER A 305 -33.17 7.72 4.42
CA SER A 305 -33.30 7.14 5.77
C SER A 305 -33.33 5.62 5.81
N THR A 306 -34.33 4.99 5.20
CA THR A 306 -34.53 3.54 5.31
C THR A 306 -35.26 2.98 4.09
N SER A 307 -34.71 1.90 3.54
CA SER A 307 -35.35 0.96 2.62
C SER A 307 -34.47 -0.28 2.46
N THR A 308 -35.07 -1.44 2.21
CA THR A 308 -34.34 -2.71 2.08
C THR A 308 -34.05 -3.02 0.61
N ASN A 309 -32.83 -3.44 0.29
CA ASN A 309 -32.42 -3.81 -1.07
C ASN A 309 -32.74 -2.75 -2.16
N SER A 310 -32.75 -1.47 -1.80
CA SER A 310 -33.02 -0.38 -2.75
C SER A 310 -31.75 0.25 -3.32
N SER A 311 -31.85 0.72 -4.56
CA SER A 311 -30.82 1.45 -5.27
C SER A 311 -31.07 2.96 -5.21
N ALA A 312 -29.98 3.74 -5.22
CA ALA A 312 -30.05 5.20 -5.18
C ALA A 312 -28.87 5.84 -5.92
N THR A 313 -29.10 7.00 -6.52
CA THR A 313 -28.04 7.83 -7.12
C THR A 313 -28.11 9.25 -6.58
N VAL A 314 -27.04 9.71 -5.95
CA VAL A 314 -26.86 11.08 -5.46
C VAL A 314 -25.67 11.69 -6.18
N ASN A 315 -25.90 12.63 -7.11
CA ASN A 315 -24.80 13.17 -7.89
C ASN A 315 -24.83 14.68 -8.16
N ASN A 316 -23.66 15.27 -8.33
CA ASN A 316 -23.51 16.68 -8.72
C ASN A 316 -24.22 17.69 -7.79
N ASN A 317 -24.52 17.32 -6.54
CA ASN A 317 -25.15 18.24 -5.59
C ASN A 317 -24.10 19.13 -4.93
N ASN A 318 -24.47 20.35 -4.56
CA ASN A 318 -23.63 21.32 -3.86
C ASN A 318 -24.25 21.66 -2.51
N ILE A 319 -23.60 21.29 -1.41
CA ILE A 319 -24.11 21.41 -0.03
C ILE A 319 -23.23 22.37 0.76
N ALA A 320 -23.85 23.34 1.44
CA ALA A 320 -23.16 24.38 2.22
C ALA A 320 -23.91 24.73 3.51
N ASP A 321 -24.01 23.76 4.41
CA ASP A 321 -24.88 23.80 5.59
C ASP A 321 -24.25 24.52 6.79
N THR A 322 -25.09 24.99 7.71
CA THR A 322 -24.67 25.63 8.96
C THR A 322 -25.45 25.06 10.12
N LEU A 323 -24.75 24.47 11.09
CA LEU A 323 -25.32 23.85 12.28
C LEU A 323 -25.09 24.71 13.52
N GLY A 324 -26.17 25.12 14.17
CA GLY A 324 -26.12 25.88 15.43
C GLY A 324 -26.13 25.02 16.70
N GLY A 325 -26.69 23.82 16.66
CA GLY A 325 -26.91 22.97 17.85
C GLY A 325 -25.63 22.36 18.39
N THR A 326 -25.36 22.44 19.70
CA THR A 326 -24.04 22.11 20.26
C THR A 326 -23.73 20.61 20.33
N SER A 327 -24.71 19.76 20.62
CA SER A 327 -24.53 18.30 20.78
C SER A 327 -25.09 17.49 19.59
N ALA A 328 -25.56 18.17 18.56
CA ALA A 328 -26.22 17.59 17.39
C ALA A 328 -25.23 17.01 16.39
N SER A 329 -25.64 16.03 15.59
CA SER A 329 -24.80 15.57 14.48
C SER A 329 -25.12 16.32 13.18
N HIS A 330 -24.09 16.57 12.38
CA HIS A 330 -24.22 17.12 11.04
C HIS A 330 -23.96 16.03 10.00
N TYR A 331 -24.78 16.01 8.96
CA TYR A 331 -24.66 15.10 7.83
C TYR A 331 -24.81 15.88 6.52
N GLY A 332 -23.76 15.95 5.70
CA GLY A 332 -23.89 16.48 4.34
C GLY A 332 -24.80 15.56 3.51
N ILE A 333 -24.36 14.31 3.35
CA ILE A 333 -25.11 13.22 2.72
C ILE A 333 -25.14 12.04 3.68
N TYR A 334 -26.34 11.58 4.03
CA TYR A 334 -26.56 10.36 4.78
C TYR A 334 -27.26 9.35 3.89
N ASP A 335 -26.64 8.20 3.68
CA ASP A 335 -27.25 7.02 3.06
C ASP A 335 -27.62 5.98 4.12
N GLY A 336 -28.92 5.74 4.27
CA GLY A 336 -29.51 4.64 5.03
C GLY A 336 -30.45 3.79 4.18
N LEU A 337 -30.40 3.93 2.85
CA LEU A 337 -31.14 3.05 1.95
C LEU A 337 -30.36 1.77 1.69
N GLY A 338 -31.01 0.79 1.09
CA GLY A 338 -30.33 -0.39 0.58
C GLY A 338 -29.83 -1.36 1.65
N ALA A 339 -30.39 -1.34 2.86
CA ALA A 339 -30.01 -2.28 3.91
C ALA A 339 -30.21 -3.74 3.46
N THR A 340 -29.39 -4.65 4.02
CA THR A 340 -29.34 -6.08 3.69
C THR A 340 -29.32 -6.35 2.18
N GLY A 341 -28.50 -5.57 1.46
CA GLY A 341 -28.43 -5.59 0.01
C GLY A 341 -27.92 -6.92 -0.55
N VAL A 342 -28.61 -7.44 -1.56
CA VAL A 342 -28.23 -8.66 -2.30
C VAL A 342 -27.83 -8.39 -3.75
N ASP A 343 -28.35 -7.33 -4.36
CA ASP A 343 -28.05 -6.93 -5.74
C ASP A 343 -28.19 -5.42 -6.01
N ASN A 344 -28.51 -4.62 -4.99
CA ASN A 344 -28.73 -3.20 -5.12
C ASN A 344 -27.45 -2.37 -5.25
N THR A 345 -27.58 -1.17 -5.83
CA THR A 345 -26.45 -0.25 -6.03
C THR A 345 -26.76 1.15 -5.49
N VAL A 346 -25.87 1.67 -4.66
CA VAL A 346 -25.89 3.07 -4.22
C VAL A 346 -24.69 3.81 -4.80
N ASN A 347 -24.95 4.88 -5.55
CA ASN A 347 -23.95 5.75 -6.16
C ASN A 347 -23.99 7.14 -5.52
N ILE A 348 -22.88 7.59 -4.95
CA ILE A 348 -22.71 8.95 -4.43
C ILE A 348 -21.54 9.58 -5.19
N THR A 349 -21.83 10.35 -6.23
CA THR A 349 -20.80 10.75 -7.20
C THR A 349 -20.76 12.24 -7.51
N ASN A 350 -19.57 12.82 -7.64
CA ASN A 350 -19.37 14.21 -8.06
C ASN A 350 -20.09 15.27 -7.20
N ASN A 351 -20.44 14.96 -5.95
CA ASN A 351 -21.04 15.94 -5.05
C ASN A 351 -19.96 16.85 -4.47
N THR A 352 -20.32 18.10 -4.20
CA THR A 352 -19.49 19.09 -3.54
C THR A 352 -20.09 19.44 -2.19
N ILE A 353 -19.34 19.26 -1.10
CA ILE A 353 -19.74 19.65 0.26
C ILE A 353 -18.72 20.64 0.79
N GLN A 354 -19.13 21.90 0.92
CA GLN A 354 -18.19 22.99 1.14
C GLN A 354 -18.75 24.14 1.96
N ASN A 355 -17.85 24.88 2.61
CA ASN A 355 -18.21 26.03 3.45
C ASN A 355 -19.23 25.68 4.56
N CYS A 356 -19.28 24.40 4.96
CA CYS A 356 -20.11 23.97 6.06
C CYS A 356 -19.52 24.48 7.37
N ARG A 357 -20.40 24.92 8.28
CA ARG A 357 -20.04 25.55 9.55
C ARG A 357 -20.72 24.84 10.71
N TYR A 358 -19.93 24.39 11.68
CA TYR A 358 -20.42 23.84 12.94
C TYR A 358 -19.69 24.48 14.13
N ASP A 359 -19.85 25.79 14.25
CA ASP A 359 -19.06 26.64 15.17
C ASP A 359 -19.33 26.32 16.66
N GLY A 360 -20.56 25.91 17.00
CA GLY A 360 -21.00 25.61 18.37
C GLY A 360 -20.75 24.18 18.86
N ALA A 361 -20.05 23.35 18.08
CA ALA A 361 -19.89 21.93 18.40
C ALA A 361 -19.34 21.68 19.81
N THR A 362 -20.00 20.80 20.55
CA THR A 362 -19.53 20.15 21.76
C THR A 362 -19.40 18.65 21.45
N THR A 363 -20.34 17.81 21.84
CA THR A 363 -20.25 16.33 21.67
C THR A 363 -20.70 15.81 20.31
N GLY A 364 -21.29 16.66 19.46
CA GLY A 364 -21.89 16.27 18.19
C GLY A 364 -20.88 15.78 17.14
N VAL A 365 -21.29 14.83 16.30
CA VAL A 365 -20.42 14.26 15.26
C VAL A 365 -20.68 14.91 13.91
N ASN A 366 -19.61 15.24 13.18
CA ASN A 366 -19.71 15.74 11.83
C ASN A 366 -19.41 14.65 10.81
N TYR A 367 -20.32 14.42 9.87
CA TYR A 367 -20.15 13.54 8.72
C TYR A 367 -20.41 14.33 7.44
N TYR A 368 -19.47 14.36 6.50
CA TYR A 368 -19.78 14.95 5.19
C TYR A 368 -20.51 13.93 4.31
N ILE A 369 -20.00 12.70 4.20
CA ILE A 369 -20.68 11.57 3.57
C ILE A 369 -20.72 10.41 4.55
N TYR A 370 -21.91 9.93 4.88
CA TYR A 370 -22.15 8.82 5.81
C TYR A 370 -22.93 7.70 5.14
N ILE A 371 -22.34 6.50 5.12
CA ILE A 371 -22.99 5.26 4.68
C ILE A 371 -23.39 4.48 5.93
N GLY A 372 -24.66 4.59 6.28
CA GLY A 372 -25.29 4.08 7.50
C GLY A 372 -25.74 2.62 7.44
N THR A 373 -25.84 2.06 6.24
CA THR A 373 -26.36 0.72 5.97
C THR A 373 -25.36 -0.10 5.16
N ASN A 374 -25.79 -1.29 4.72
CA ASN A 374 -24.98 -2.26 4.00
C ASN A 374 -25.54 -2.65 2.61
N PRO A 375 -25.60 -1.71 1.64
CA PRO A 375 -25.90 -2.04 0.24
C PRO A 375 -24.94 -3.08 -0.35
N TYR A 376 -25.38 -3.76 -1.41
CA TYR A 376 -24.56 -4.76 -2.10
C TYR A 376 -23.39 -4.12 -2.88
N THR A 377 -23.66 -3.06 -3.63
CA THR A 377 -22.64 -2.24 -4.30
C THR A 377 -22.74 -0.80 -3.84
N VAL A 378 -21.63 -0.22 -3.38
CA VAL A 378 -21.55 1.20 -3.01
C VAL A 378 -20.38 1.88 -3.72
N ASN A 379 -20.67 2.93 -4.47
CA ASN A 379 -19.67 3.74 -5.18
C ASN A 379 -19.67 5.17 -4.65
N VAL A 380 -18.59 5.57 -3.97
CA VAL A 380 -18.38 6.96 -3.53
C VAL A 380 -17.24 7.55 -4.36
N THR A 381 -17.57 8.23 -5.47
CA THR A 381 -16.56 8.61 -6.46
C THR A 381 -16.61 10.06 -6.92
N GLY A 382 -15.45 10.70 -7.12
CA GLY A 382 -15.38 12.06 -7.67
C GLY A 382 -15.91 13.18 -6.75
N ASN A 383 -16.24 12.89 -5.49
CA ASN A 383 -16.79 13.90 -4.58
C ASN A 383 -15.70 14.85 -4.08
N THR A 384 -16.07 16.11 -3.84
CA THR A 384 -15.21 17.15 -3.29
C THR A 384 -15.74 17.62 -1.94
N ILE A 385 -14.97 17.43 -0.87
CA ILE A 385 -15.27 17.93 0.47
C ILE A 385 -14.22 18.98 0.82
N ARG A 386 -14.60 20.26 0.95
CA ARG A 386 -13.59 21.32 1.16
C ARG A 386 -14.03 22.53 1.96
N ASP A 387 -13.06 23.21 2.57
CA ASP A 387 -13.26 24.53 3.20
C ASP A 387 -14.34 24.48 4.31
N ASN A 388 -14.34 23.39 5.08
CA ASN A 388 -15.35 23.14 6.11
C ASN A 388 -14.75 23.30 7.51
N TYR A 389 -15.58 23.79 8.44
CA TYR A 389 -15.12 24.29 9.73
C TYR A 389 -15.96 23.76 10.89
N ILE A 390 -15.28 23.22 11.92
CA ILE A 390 -15.92 22.64 13.11
C ILE A 390 -15.33 23.27 14.37
N GLY A 391 -16.22 23.71 15.26
CA GLY A 391 -15.86 24.55 16.38
C GLY A 391 -15.41 25.94 15.92
N ASN A 392 -15.07 26.81 16.85
CA ASN A 392 -14.63 28.18 16.54
C ASN A 392 -13.46 28.66 17.40
N GLY A 393 -12.72 27.73 18.00
CA GLY A 393 -11.62 28.03 18.93
C GLY A 393 -12.08 28.54 20.29
N SER A 394 -13.37 28.88 20.46
CA SER A 394 -13.99 29.19 21.77
C SER A 394 -14.86 28.06 22.33
N SER A 395 -15.30 27.12 21.49
CA SER A 395 -16.16 25.98 21.85
C SER A 395 -15.40 24.73 22.32
N THR A 396 -16.02 23.97 23.22
CA THR A 396 -15.48 22.72 23.79
C THR A 396 -15.92 21.50 22.97
N ALA A 397 -15.44 21.37 21.73
CA ALA A 397 -15.82 20.26 20.86
C ALA A 397 -15.16 18.93 21.27
N THR A 398 -15.94 17.87 21.50
CA THR A 398 -15.49 16.52 21.83
C THR A 398 -15.99 15.45 20.85
N GLY A 399 -16.93 15.77 19.95
CA GLY A 399 -17.42 14.82 18.93
C GLY A 399 -16.45 14.55 17.79
N ALA A 400 -16.71 13.53 16.98
CA ALA A 400 -15.81 13.12 15.89
C ALA A 400 -16.05 13.91 14.58
N ASN A 401 -15.10 13.85 13.65
CA ASN A 401 -15.18 14.47 12.34
C ASN A 401 -14.81 13.48 11.24
N TYR A 402 -15.72 13.26 10.30
CA TYR A 402 -15.52 12.29 9.24
C TYR A 402 -15.79 12.87 7.86
N GLY A 403 -14.83 12.72 6.95
CA GLY A 403 -14.98 13.00 5.52
C GLY A 403 -16.00 12.07 4.87
N ILE A 404 -15.54 10.86 4.57
CA ILE A 404 -16.35 9.75 4.09
C ILE A 404 -16.32 8.67 5.17
N TYR A 405 -17.47 8.22 5.63
CA TYR A 405 -17.57 7.24 6.70
C TYR A 405 -18.54 6.13 6.35
N ARG A 406 -18.17 4.89 6.70
CA ARG A 406 -19.04 3.72 6.63
C ARG A 406 -19.22 3.09 8.01
N SER A 407 -20.47 2.77 8.38
CA SER A 407 -20.79 2.20 9.70
C SER A 407 -21.08 0.70 9.69
N SER A 408 -21.23 0.05 8.53
CA SER A 408 -21.79 -1.31 8.47
C SER A 408 -21.23 -2.14 7.32
N SER A 409 -20.91 -3.40 7.63
CA SER A 409 -20.37 -4.37 6.69
C SER A 409 -21.45 -5.07 5.87
N ASN A 410 -21.13 -5.40 4.61
CA ASN A 410 -21.87 -6.40 3.83
C ASN A 410 -20.92 -7.55 3.52
N THR A 411 -21.10 -8.71 4.15
CA THR A 411 -20.20 -9.86 3.93
C THR A 411 -20.72 -10.80 2.84
N THR A 412 -21.76 -10.41 2.09
CA THR A 412 -22.30 -11.21 0.99
C THR A 412 -21.26 -11.34 -0.11
N PHE A 413 -21.01 -12.55 -0.59
CA PHE A 413 -20.04 -12.81 -1.66
C PHE A 413 -20.31 -11.91 -2.88
N GLY A 414 -19.26 -11.24 -3.37
CA GLY A 414 -19.32 -10.33 -4.50
C GLY A 414 -19.77 -8.90 -4.19
N SER A 415 -20.25 -8.61 -2.97
CA SER A 415 -20.53 -7.22 -2.56
C SER A 415 -19.28 -6.36 -2.66
N SER A 416 -19.44 -5.09 -3.01
CA SER A 416 -18.33 -4.17 -3.28
C SER A 416 -18.53 -2.79 -2.67
N TYR A 417 -17.44 -2.20 -2.19
CA TYR A 417 -17.40 -0.82 -1.76
C TYR A 417 -16.18 -0.12 -2.34
N THR A 418 -16.42 0.96 -3.08
CA THR A 418 -15.39 1.70 -3.81
C THR A 418 -15.37 3.15 -3.37
N VAL A 419 -14.22 3.64 -2.92
CA VAL A 419 -13.98 5.05 -2.59
C VAL A 419 -12.87 5.55 -3.51
N ALA A 420 -13.25 6.23 -4.60
CA ALA A 420 -12.34 6.54 -5.69
C ALA A 420 -12.38 8.00 -6.16
N ASN A 421 -11.23 8.58 -6.48
CA ASN A 421 -11.17 9.91 -7.12
C ASN A 421 -11.80 11.05 -6.28
N ASN A 422 -11.90 10.92 -4.96
CA ASN A 422 -12.45 11.97 -4.10
C ASN A 422 -11.35 12.96 -3.67
N THR A 423 -11.73 14.22 -3.47
CA THR A 423 -10.86 15.26 -2.92
C THR A 423 -11.40 15.74 -1.58
N ILE A 424 -10.60 15.64 -0.52
CA ILE A 424 -10.92 16.15 0.83
C ILE A 424 -9.85 17.13 1.24
N LYS A 425 -10.18 18.43 1.37
CA LYS A 425 -9.15 19.44 1.68
C LYS A 425 -9.61 20.59 2.56
N ASN A 426 -8.68 21.28 3.21
CA ASN A 426 -8.97 22.49 4.00
C ASN A 426 -10.05 22.22 5.07
N ILE A 427 -9.89 21.15 5.83
CA ILE A 427 -10.81 20.79 6.91
C ILE A 427 -10.18 21.22 8.21
N ARG A 428 -10.85 22.14 8.91
CA ARG A 428 -10.31 22.74 10.13
C ARG A 428 -11.25 22.51 11.31
N ARG A 429 -10.69 21.93 12.37
CA ARG A 429 -11.38 21.66 13.63
C ARG A 429 -10.69 22.37 14.77
N GLU A 430 -11.36 23.37 15.35
CA GLU A 430 -10.80 24.25 16.38
C GLU A 430 -11.60 24.26 17.68
N GLN A 431 -10.90 24.16 18.81
CA GLN A 431 -11.49 23.94 20.12
C GLN A 431 -10.76 24.77 21.17
N SER A 432 -11.51 25.33 22.14
CA SER A 432 -10.93 26.07 23.28
C SER A 432 -10.40 25.17 24.39
N THR A 433 -10.97 23.97 24.53
CA THR A 433 -10.57 23.01 25.55
C THR A 433 -10.26 21.64 24.95
N PRO A 434 -9.37 20.87 25.60
CA PRO A 434 -9.10 19.47 25.30
C PRO A 434 -10.35 18.60 25.06
N GLY A 435 -10.59 18.14 23.82
CA GLY A 435 -11.66 17.19 23.46
C GLY A 435 -11.16 15.86 22.87
N THR A 436 -12.00 14.81 22.89
CA THR A 436 -11.58 13.41 22.65
C THR A 436 -11.92 12.81 21.27
N GLY A 437 -12.79 13.43 20.46
CA GLY A 437 -13.33 12.81 19.24
C GLY A 437 -12.37 12.72 18.06
N THR A 438 -12.34 11.57 17.38
CA THR A 438 -11.48 11.24 16.22
C THR A 438 -11.73 12.11 14.99
N SER A 439 -10.74 12.15 14.09
CA SER A 439 -10.88 12.79 12.77
C SER A 439 -10.35 11.87 11.67
N TYR A 440 -11.24 11.30 10.86
CA TYR A 440 -10.86 10.43 9.73
C TYR A 440 -11.39 10.99 8.43
N MET A 441 -10.53 11.28 7.46
CA MET A 441 -10.99 11.87 6.20
C MET A 441 -11.64 10.80 5.33
N ILE A 442 -11.05 9.62 5.23
CA ILE A 442 -11.71 8.45 4.68
C ILE A 442 -11.69 7.37 5.76
N ASN A 443 -12.85 7.07 6.34
CA ASN A 443 -13.05 5.86 7.12
C ASN A 443 -13.81 4.85 6.28
N ALA A 444 -13.10 3.80 5.90
CA ALA A 444 -13.65 2.66 5.23
C ALA A 444 -13.54 1.40 6.08
N SER A 445 -13.89 1.55 7.34
CA SER A 445 -14.03 0.44 8.27
C SER A 445 -15.37 -0.28 8.01
N SER A 446 -15.47 -1.55 8.44
CA SER A 446 -16.70 -2.35 8.29
C SER A 446 -17.08 -2.58 6.82
N GLY A 447 -16.25 -3.39 6.14
CA GLY A 447 -16.20 -3.53 4.68
C GLY A 447 -17.33 -4.34 4.01
N ALA A 448 -17.35 -4.21 2.69
CA ALA A 448 -17.97 -5.18 1.79
C ALA A 448 -17.06 -6.42 1.65
N TYR A 449 -17.49 -7.42 0.87
CA TYR A 449 -16.63 -8.55 0.51
C TYR A 449 -15.38 -8.04 -0.25
N ASN A 450 -15.55 -7.20 -1.27
CA ASN A 450 -14.44 -6.56 -2.00
C ASN A 450 -14.36 -5.07 -1.67
N TYR A 451 -13.14 -4.56 -1.50
CA TYR A 451 -12.92 -3.16 -1.14
C TYR A 451 -11.77 -2.47 -1.88
N GLU A 452 -12.01 -1.22 -2.31
CA GLU A 452 -11.06 -0.42 -3.07
C GLU A 452 -11.05 1.06 -2.63
N VAL A 453 -9.89 1.54 -2.14
CA VAL A 453 -9.59 2.97 -1.91
C VAL A 453 -8.56 3.40 -2.93
N ASN A 454 -8.93 4.22 -3.91
CA ASN A 454 -7.95 4.64 -4.88
C ASN A 454 -8.08 6.07 -5.39
N ASN A 455 -6.96 6.63 -5.86
CA ASN A 455 -6.95 7.93 -6.53
C ASN A 455 -7.56 9.08 -5.69
N ASN A 456 -7.61 8.96 -4.37
CA ASN A 456 -8.14 10.02 -3.51
C ASN A 456 -7.04 11.00 -3.13
N THR A 457 -7.40 12.28 -2.99
CA THR A 457 -6.52 13.34 -2.50
C THR A 457 -7.03 13.86 -1.16
N ILE A 458 -6.21 13.78 -0.12
CA ILE A 458 -6.49 14.29 1.22
C ILE A 458 -5.40 15.30 1.57
N ASP A 459 -5.79 16.54 1.86
CA ASP A 459 -4.84 17.63 2.03
C ASP A 459 -5.29 18.66 3.08
N SER A 460 -4.34 19.28 3.77
CA SER A 460 -4.58 20.46 4.62
C SER A 460 -5.66 20.21 5.69
N ILE A 461 -5.41 19.22 6.55
CA ILE A 461 -6.32 18.83 7.63
C ILE A 461 -5.73 19.25 8.97
N TYR A 462 -6.47 20.09 9.67
CA TYR A 462 -6.02 20.70 10.92
C TYR A 462 -6.95 20.36 12.07
N THR A 463 -6.39 19.90 13.19
CA THR A 463 -7.15 19.64 14.42
C THR A 463 -6.44 20.12 15.67
N THR A 464 -7.21 20.68 16.60
CA THR A 464 -6.77 21.03 17.97
C THR A 464 -7.28 20.07 19.04
N SER A 465 -7.79 18.88 18.66
CA SER A 465 -8.29 17.88 19.60
C SER A 465 -7.15 17.17 20.35
N THR A 466 -7.33 16.95 21.65
CA THR A 466 -6.25 16.64 22.59
C THR A 466 -6.09 15.19 22.97
N SER A 467 -6.89 14.25 22.47
CA SER A 467 -6.65 12.82 22.70
C SER A 467 -7.04 11.92 21.53
N SER A 468 -7.31 12.51 20.36
CA SER A 468 -7.94 11.80 19.26
C SER A 468 -6.97 11.41 18.16
N THR A 469 -7.22 10.29 17.51
CA THR A 469 -6.53 9.92 16.27
C THR A 469 -6.93 10.87 15.14
N LEU A 470 -5.94 11.34 14.37
CA LEU A 470 -6.12 11.97 13.06
C LEU A 470 -5.66 10.98 12.00
N ALA A 471 -6.52 10.62 11.05
CA ALA A 471 -6.14 9.77 9.93
C ALA A 471 -6.56 10.38 8.60
N GLY A 472 -5.66 10.30 7.61
CA GLY A 472 -6.04 10.53 6.22
C GLY A 472 -6.98 9.42 5.78
N ILE A 473 -6.43 8.22 5.62
CA ILE A 473 -7.18 7.01 5.29
C ILE A 473 -7.15 6.06 6.50
N TYR A 474 -8.33 5.61 6.91
CA TYR A 474 -8.51 4.67 8.02
C TYR A 474 -9.36 3.49 7.56
N CYS A 475 -8.73 2.32 7.54
CA CYS A 475 -9.30 1.10 7.01
C CYS A 475 -9.21 0.00 8.07
N SER A 476 -10.36 -0.58 8.44
CA SER A 476 -10.43 -1.65 9.43
C SER A 476 -11.49 -2.68 9.06
N TYR A 477 -11.05 -3.91 8.78
CA TYR A 477 -11.88 -4.92 8.14
C TYR A 477 -12.10 -6.15 9.00
N THR A 478 -13.28 -6.74 8.86
CA THR A 478 -13.67 -8.00 9.51
C THR A 478 -14.18 -9.06 8.51
N ALA A 479 -14.22 -8.75 7.21
CA ALA A 479 -14.82 -9.57 6.16
C ALA A 479 -13.74 -10.18 5.24
N ALA A 480 -14.04 -11.35 4.68
CA ALA A 480 -13.20 -12.02 3.69
C ALA A 480 -13.39 -11.41 2.29
N GLY A 481 -12.29 -11.17 1.55
CA GLY A 481 -12.20 -10.78 0.15
C GLY A 481 -10.96 -9.92 -0.17
N MET A 482 -10.83 -9.48 -1.43
CA MET A 482 -9.67 -8.71 -1.90
C MET A 482 -9.78 -7.24 -1.51
N ASN A 483 -8.76 -6.71 -0.82
CA ASN A 483 -8.74 -5.33 -0.35
C ASN A 483 -7.52 -4.59 -0.91
N SER A 484 -7.75 -3.41 -1.48
CA SER A 484 -6.66 -2.59 -2.05
C SER A 484 -6.76 -1.11 -1.69
N ILE A 485 -5.59 -0.51 -1.41
CA ILE A 485 -5.42 0.92 -1.12
C ILE A 485 -4.29 1.43 -2.00
N HIS A 486 -4.60 2.19 -3.05
CA HIS A 486 -3.56 2.58 -4.01
C HIS A 486 -3.76 3.91 -4.72
N ASN A 487 -2.68 4.50 -5.22
CA ASN A 487 -2.71 5.77 -5.94
C ASN A 487 -3.32 6.93 -5.13
N ASN A 488 -3.37 6.84 -3.81
CA ASN A 488 -3.88 7.93 -2.97
C ASN A 488 -2.76 8.91 -2.61
N THR A 489 -3.10 10.18 -2.47
CA THR A 489 -2.22 11.22 -1.93
C THR A 489 -2.77 11.71 -0.60
N VAL A 490 -2.00 11.59 0.48
CA VAL A 490 -2.33 12.10 1.81
C VAL A 490 -1.26 13.08 2.25
N SER A 491 -1.64 14.33 2.50
CA SER A 491 -0.67 15.36 2.82
C SER A 491 -1.16 16.39 3.83
N ASN A 492 -0.23 17.10 4.47
CA ASN A 492 -0.48 18.25 5.32
C ASN A 492 -1.50 17.95 6.44
N LEU A 493 -1.29 16.85 7.18
CA LEU A 493 -2.07 16.52 8.37
C LEU A 493 -1.38 17.11 9.61
N MET A 494 -2.07 17.98 10.34
CA MET A 494 -1.47 18.71 11.45
C MET A 494 -2.26 18.59 12.74
N LYS A 495 -1.53 18.32 13.83
CA LYS A 495 -1.98 18.49 15.22
C LYS A 495 -1.14 19.57 15.91
N VAL A 496 -1.79 20.46 16.66
CA VAL A 496 -1.12 21.59 17.33
C VAL A 496 -0.60 21.27 18.73
N SER A 497 0.16 22.20 19.31
CA SER A 497 0.66 22.16 20.69
C SER A 497 -0.43 21.92 21.72
N GLY A 498 -0.13 21.08 22.73
CA GLY A 498 -1.05 20.73 23.81
C GLY A 498 -2.05 19.62 23.46
N THR A 499 -1.96 19.03 22.25
CA THR A 499 -2.81 17.90 21.84
C THR A 499 -2.21 16.54 22.19
N SER A 500 -2.97 15.44 22.08
CA SER A 500 -2.41 14.08 22.16
C SER A 500 -3.14 13.10 21.24
N GLY A 501 -2.56 11.93 21.00
CA GLY A 501 -3.08 10.88 20.11
C GLY A 501 -2.38 10.87 18.74
N ALA A 502 -2.51 9.77 18.01
CA ALA A 502 -1.70 9.51 16.81
C ALA A 502 -2.14 10.27 15.55
N ILE A 503 -1.21 10.45 14.61
CA ILE A 503 -1.46 10.76 13.21
C ILE A 503 -1.14 9.53 12.36
N TYR A 504 -2.07 9.13 11.50
CA TYR A 504 -1.85 8.13 10.47
C TYR A 504 -2.06 8.75 9.09
N GLY A 505 -1.09 8.65 8.19
CA GLY A 505 -1.35 8.92 6.78
C GLY A 505 -2.34 7.89 6.23
N ILE A 506 -1.94 6.63 6.30
CA ILE A 506 -2.76 5.46 5.98
C ILE A 506 -2.71 4.48 7.16
N TYR A 507 -3.87 4.18 7.73
CA TYR A 507 -4.07 3.11 8.69
C TYR A 507 -4.80 1.95 8.01
N ASN A 508 -4.25 0.75 8.14
CA ASN A 508 -4.85 -0.48 7.65
C ASN A 508 -4.89 -1.55 8.76
N SER A 509 -6.04 -2.18 9.02
CA SER A 509 -6.09 -3.35 9.91
C SER A 509 -6.91 -4.47 9.27
N ASN A 510 -6.23 -5.56 8.95
CA ASN A 510 -6.80 -6.74 8.29
C ASN A 510 -7.15 -7.83 9.34
N SER A 511 -8.17 -8.66 9.12
CA SER A 511 -8.45 -9.79 10.02
C SER A 511 -8.20 -11.18 9.45
N THR A 512 -8.23 -11.40 8.13
CA THR A 512 -8.11 -12.77 7.57
C THR A 512 -7.58 -12.92 6.14
N ASP A 513 -7.58 -11.89 5.29
CA ASP A 513 -7.45 -12.04 3.82
C ASP A 513 -6.32 -11.21 3.18
N SER A 514 -6.09 -11.44 1.88
CA SER A 514 -5.00 -10.80 1.13
C SER A 514 -5.24 -9.32 0.88
N THR A 515 -4.22 -8.49 1.12
CA THR A 515 -4.33 -7.03 0.98
C THR A 515 -3.16 -6.46 0.19
N SER A 516 -3.43 -5.38 -0.55
CA SER A 516 -2.41 -4.67 -1.33
C SER A 516 -2.48 -3.17 -1.10
N THR A 517 -1.41 -2.59 -0.55
CA THR A 517 -1.25 -1.13 -0.39
C THR A 517 -0.10 -0.65 -1.26
N TYR A 518 -0.37 0.09 -2.34
CA TYR A 518 0.67 0.42 -3.30
C TYR A 518 0.54 1.76 -4.01
N SER A 519 1.65 2.31 -4.48
CA SER A 519 1.64 3.58 -5.26
C SER A 519 0.96 4.75 -4.54
N ASN A 520 0.90 4.73 -3.20
CA ASN A 520 0.40 5.85 -2.42
C ASN A 520 1.53 6.83 -2.12
N THR A 521 1.20 8.11 -2.00
CA THR A 521 2.11 9.18 -1.59
C THR A 521 1.62 9.80 -0.28
N VAL A 522 2.44 9.78 0.78
CA VAL A 522 2.09 10.32 2.10
C VAL A 522 3.18 11.28 2.57
N PHE A 523 2.83 12.54 2.86
CA PHE A 523 3.84 13.51 3.29
C PHE A 523 3.34 14.66 4.15
N ASN A 524 4.26 15.41 4.77
CA ASN A 524 3.95 16.55 5.64
C ASN A 524 2.97 16.20 6.76
N LEU A 525 3.27 15.15 7.53
CA LEU A 525 2.49 14.81 8.72
C LEU A 525 3.18 15.38 9.95
N TYR A 526 2.52 16.32 10.62
CA TYR A 526 3.11 17.06 11.73
C TYR A 526 2.31 16.91 13.02
N ASN A 527 2.89 16.23 14.00
CA ASN A 527 2.32 16.12 15.34
C ASN A 527 3.10 17.00 16.32
N ASN A 528 2.57 18.19 16.59
CA ASN A 528 3.13 19.10 17.59
C ASN A 528 2.50 18.91 18.98
N GLY A 529 1.82 17.79 19.24
CA GLY A 529 1.16 17.52 20.52
C GLY A 529 2.12 17.32 21.71
N THR A 530 1.56 16.98 22.86
CA THR A 530 2.29 16.54 24.07
C THR A 530 2.69 15.07 23.98
N THR A 531 1.81 14.19 23.47
CA THR A 531 2.07 12.75 23.28
C THR A 531 1.36 12.22 22.02
N GLY A 532 1.78 11.07 21.50
CA GLY A 532 1.12 10.42 20.36
C GLY A 532 2.11 10.05 19.26
N ASN A 533 1.72 9.12 18.40
CA ASN A 533 2.61 8.60 17.37
C ASN A 533 2.38 9.32 16.03
N VAL A 534 3.36 9.25 15.14
CA VAL A 534 3.21 9.62 13.72
C VAL A 534 3.59 8.43 12.87
N TYR A 535 2.68 8.02 12.00
CA TYR A 535 2.92 6.97 11.03
C TYR A 535 2.51 7.43 9.64
N GLY A 536 3.40 7.28 8.66
CA GLY A 536 3.01 7.47 7.26
C GLY A 536 2.08 6.34 6.80
N TYR A 537 2.51 5.11 7.05
CA TYR A 537 1.72 3.90 6.91
C TYR A 537 1.75 3.08 8.20
N TYR A 538 0.60 2.54 8.60
CA TYR A 538 0.49 1.69 9.77
C TYR A 538 -0.44 0.51 9.49
N ASN A 539 0.06 -0.70 9.72
CA ASN A 539 -0.72 -1.94 9.76
C ASN A 539 -0.69 -2.58 11.15
N PHE A 540 -1.86 -3.03 11.64
CA PHE A 540 -2.02 -3.78 12.89
C PHE A 540 -3.01 -4.95 12.78
N GLY A 541 -3.23 -5.46 11.57
CA GLY A 541 -4.09 -6.61 11.32
C GLY A 541 -3.50 -7.93 11.79
N SER A 542 -4.33 -8.98 11.90
CA SER A 542 -3.89 -10.37 12.05
C SER A 542 -4.12 -11.07 10.71
N LEU A 543 -3.08 -11.59 10.08
CA LEU A 543 -3.21 -12.38 8.85
C LEU A 543 -3.26 -13.87 9.20
N THR A 544 -4.42 -14.49 9.02
CA THR A 544 -4.60 -15.93 9.29
C THR A 544 -4.39 -16.78 8.03
N ALA A 545 -4.42 -16.16 6.84
CA ALA A 545 -4.10 -16.74 5.54
C ALA A 545 -3.82 -15.62 4.51
N GLY A 546 -3.22 -15.95 3.36
CA GLY A 546 -3.01 -15.01 2.24
C GLY A 546 -1.71 -14.20 2.30
N TYR A 547 -1.68 -13.07 1.59
CA TYR A 547 -0.53 -12.18 1.47
C TYR A 547 -0.84 -10.71 1.82
N GLU A 548 0.14 -10.01 2.38
CA GLU A 548 0.14 -8.56 2.56
C GLU A 548 1.21 -7.95 1.65
N ASN A 549 0.77 -7.28 0.59
CA ASN A 549 1.66 -6.57 -0.33
C ASN A 549 1.68 -5.08 0.02
N VAL A 550 2.84 -4.53 0.31
CA VAL A 550 3.05 -3.09 0.54
C VAL A 550 4.19 -2.62 -0.34
N TYR A 551 3.87 -1.98 -1.47
CA TYR A 551 4.90 -1.71 -2.49
C TYR A 551 4.75 -0.40 -3.26
N ASN A 552 5.87 0.11 -3.77
CA ASN A 552 5.91 1.35 -4.56
C ASN A 552 5.25 2.56 -3.87
N ASN A 553 5.18 2.58 -2.53
CA ASN A 553 4.69 3.74 -1.79
C ASN A 553 5.83 4.74 -1.56
N THR A 554 5.49 6.03 -1.56
CA THR A 554 6.42 7.12 -1.24
C THR A 554 5.95 7.81 0.03
N ILE A 555 6.77 7.78 1.09
CA ILE A 555 6.42 8.37 2.39
C ILE A 555 7.54 9.29 2.85
N HIS A 556 7.23 10.56 3.12
CA HIS A 556 8.26 11.50 3.55
C HIS A 556 7.78 12.69 4.38
N ASP A 557 8.73 13.45 4.91
CA ASP A 557 8.48 14.68 5.67
C ASP A 557 7.49 14.45 6.83
N LEU A 558 7.82 13.48 7.68
CA LEU A 558 7.08 13.21 8.92
C LEU A 558 7.82 13.85 10.10
N LEU A 559 7.11 14.59 10.93
CA LEU A 559 7.67 15.25 12.09
C LEU A 559 6.81 14.99 13.33
N ALA A 560 7.41 14.37 14.34
CA ALA A 560 6.85 14.25 15.68
C ALA A 560 7.63 15.15 16.65
N ASN A 561 6.94 16.03 17.37
CA ASN A 561 7.49 16.78 18.50
C ASN A 561 6.97 16.23 19.83
N THR A 562 6.68 14.93 19.87
CA THR A 562 5.95 14.24 20.93
C THR A 562 6.76 13.06 21.44
N SER A 563 6.57 12.68 22.71
CA SER A 563 7.22 11.48 23.28
C SER A 563 6.74 10.12 22.71
N GLY A 564 5.99 10.13 21.60
CA GLY A 564 5.60 8.92 20.87
C GLY A 564 6.59 8.59 19.76
N VAL A 565 6.30 7.56 18.97
CA VAL A 565 7.18 7.15 17.87
C VAL A 565 6.87 7.90 16.58
N CYS A 566 7.88 8.09 15.74
CA CYS A 566 7.74 8.61 14.38
C CYS A 566 8.28 7.57 13.39
N ILE A 567 7.40 6.89 12.65
CA ILE A 567 7.79 5.79 11.77
C ILE A 567 7.22 6.02 10.37
N GLY A 568 8.05 5.93 9.34
CA GLY A 568 7.60 6.05 7.95
C GLY A 568 6.56 4.98 7.60
N MET A 569 6.95 3.71 7.71
CA MET A 569 6.08 2.56 7.46
C MET A 569 6.17 1.55 8.59
N ASN A 570 5.03 1.20 9.18
CA ASN A 570 4.92 0.13 10.15
C ASN A 570 4.03 -0.99 9.60
N VAL A 571 4.63 -2.04 9.05
CA VAL A 571 3.97 -3.23 8.50
C VAL A 571 3.95 -4.33 9.57
N ALA A 572 3.20 -4.11 10.65
CA ALA A 572 3.13 -5.02 11.80
C ALA A 572 1.86 -5.91 11.78
N SER A 573 1.76 -6.84 12.72
CA SER A 573 0.50 -7.55 13.02
C SER A 573 0.10 -7.35 14.48
N GLY A 574 -1.20 -7.33 14.75
CA GLY A 574 -1.73 -7.16 16.10
C GLY A 574 -1.64 -8.41 16.98
N THR A 575 -1.34 -9.58 16.42
CA THR A 575 -1.27 -10.87 17.14
C THR A 575 -0.01 -11.66 16.78
N SER A 576 0.38 -12.59 17.65
CA SER A 576 1.51 -13.52 17.44
C SER A 576 1.13 -14.77 16.65
N THR A 577 -0.01 -14.80 15.96
CA THR A 577 -0.53 -15.98 15.27
C THR A 577 -0.59 -15.80 13.75
N ASN A 578 0.19 -14.86 13.22
CA ASN A 578 0.23 -14.59 11.78
C ASN A 578 0.87 -15.76 11.02
N THR A 579 0.15 -16.29 10.03
CA THR A 579 0.61 -17.37 9.14
C THR A 579 0.77 -16.93 7.69
N GLY A 580 0.39 -15.69 7.34
CA GLY A 580 0.45 -15.12 5.99
C GLY A 580 1.83 -14.59 5.57
N GLU A 581 1.99 -14.38 4.26
CA GLU A 581 3.20 -13.81 3.65
C GLU A 581 3.17 -12.28 3.67
N LYS A 582 4.31 -11.62 3.93
CA LYS A 582 4.46 -10.16 3.83
C LYS A 582 5.48 -9.78 2.76
N ASN A 583 5.04 -9.02 1.77
CA ASN A 583 5.85 -8.52 0.66
C ASN A 583 5.97 -7.00 0.78
N VAL A 584 7.15 -6.50 1.15
CA VAL A 584 7.41 -5.06 1.33
C VAL A 584 8.50 -4.64 0.36
N TYR A 585 8.14 -4.01 -0.76
CA TYR A 585 9.13 -3.75 -1.81
C TYR A 585 8.95 -2.48 -2.62
N GLY A 586 10.03 -1.95 -3.18
CA GLY A 586 9.98 -0.76 -4.05
C GLY A 586 9.52 0.52 -3.33
N ASN A 587 9.43 0.54 -2.00
CA ASN A 587 8.99 1.71 -1.26
C ASN A 587 10.14 2.71 -1.08
N VAL A 588 9.80 3.99 -1.05
CA VAL A 588 10.74 5.09 -0.81
C VAL A 588 10.30 5.83 0.45
N VAL A 589 11.13 5.79 1.50
CA VAL A 589 10.83 6.39 2.80
C VAL A 589 11.95 7.33 3.21
N TYR A 590 11.64 8.62 3.42
CA TYR A 590 12.67 9.58 3.79
C TYR A 590 12.21 10.78 4.62
N ASN A 591 13.14 11.53 5.21
CA ASN A 591 12.84 12.69 6.05
C ASN A 591 11.84 12.37 7.18
N ILE A 592 12.17 11.37 7.99
CA ILE A 592 11.37 10.96 9.16
C ILE A 592 12.07 11.45 10.41
N GLN A 593 11.43 12.37 11.13
CA GLN A 593 12.06 13.10 12.23
C GLN A 593 11.24 13.01 13.52
N ASN A 594 11.95 12.85 14.65
CA ASN A 594 11.42 13.09 15.99
C ASN A 594 12.31 14.08 16.75
N ASP A 595 11.70 15.17 17.22
CA ASP A 595 12.34 16.20 18.06
C ASP A 595 11.92 16.06 19.53
N SER A 596 11.68 14.83 19.97
CA SER A 596 11.30 14.48 21.35
C SER A 596 11.79 13.09 21.75
N ILE A 597 11.56 12.72 23.01
CA ILE A 597 11.92 11.40 23.56
C ILE A 597 11.01 10.29 22.99
N GLY A 598 11.38 9.74 21.84
CA GLY A 598 10.71 8.58 21.27
C GLY A 598 11.42 8.02 20.04
N GLN A 599 11.26 6.73 19.79
CA GLN A 599 11.93 6.04 18.67
C GLN A 599 11.52 6.61 17.31
N THR A 600 12.50 6.72 16.40
CA THR A 600 12.31 7.13 15.00
C THR A 600 12.69 6.00 14.05
N GLY A 601 11.92 5.77 12.98
CA GLY A 601 12.14 4.64 12.09
C GLY A 601 11.76 4.88 10.64
N GLY A 602 12.47 4.27 9.70
CA GLY A 602 12.08 4.22 8.29
C GLY A 602 10.99 3.18 8.04
N ILE A 603 11.39 1.91 7.89
CA ILE A 603 10.47 0.79 7.64
C ILE A 603 10.57 -0.22 8.78
N ARG A 604 9.43 -0.59 9.36
CA ARG A 604 9.29 -1.65 10.34
C ARG A 604 8.41 -2.75 9.79
N VAL A 605 8.85 -4.00 9.88
CA VAL A 605 8.08 -5.18 9.46
C VAL A 605 8.11 -6.18 10.60
N ASP A 606 6.93 -6.46 11.17
CA ASP A 606 6.82 -7.34 12.32
C ASP A 606 5.82 -8.48 12.13
N TYR A 607 5.97 -9.54 12.96
CA TYR A 607 5.03 -10.65 13.11
C TYR A 607 4.78 -11.34 11.76
N VAL A 608 5.86 -11.90 11.21
CA VAL A 608 5.90 -12.48 9.87
C VAL A 608 6.09 -13.98 9.95
N ASN A 609 5.38 -14.75 9.11
CA ASN A 609 5.69 -16.15 8.88
C ASN A 609 6.72 -16.29 7.74
N VAL A 610 6.43 -15.65 6.59
CA VAL A 610 7.37 -15.51 5.46
C VAL A 610 7.38 -14.06 5.01
N GLY A 611 8.56 -13.45 4.95
CA GLY A 611 8.74 -12.04 4.61
C GLY A 611 9.72 -11.83 3.47
N TYR A 612 9.29 -11.14 2.42
CA TYR A 612 10.15 -10.65 1.34
C TYR A 612 10.24 -9.13 1.41
N ILE A 613 11.41 -8.62 1.80
CA ILE A 613 11.66 -7.18 1.98
C ILE A 613 12.74 -6.76 1.00
N HIS A 614 12.37 -6.09 -0.08
CA HIS A 614 13.36 -5.81 -1.13
C HIS A 614 13.15 -4.55 -1.96
N GLY A 615 14.21 -4.05 -2.57
CA GLY A 615 14.10 -2.89 -3.46
C GLY A 615 13.63 -1.61 -2.76
N ASN A 616 13.68 -1.54 -1.43
CA ASN A 616 13.25 -0.35 -0.69
C ASN A 616 14.42 0.64 -0.57
N ARG A 617 14.11 1.94 -0.64
CA ARG A 617 15.06 3.04 -0.41
C ARG A 617 14.65 3.78 0.87
N VAL A 618 15.53 3.78 1.86
CA VAL A 618 15.30 4.41 3.17
C VAL A 618 16.44 5.36 3.51
N TYR A 619 16.14 6.64 3.72
CA TYR A 619 17.14 7.66 4.03
C TYR A 619 16.57 8.83 4.85
N GLY A 620 17.39 9.77 5.32
CA GLY A 620 16.95 10.90 6.15
C GLY A 620 16.11 10.53 7.38
N ILE A 621 16.55 9.57 8.21
CA ILE A 621 15.86 9.19 9.45
C ILE A 621 16.59 9.83 10.62
N SER A 622 15.94 10.68 11.42
CA SER A 622 16.61 11.42 12.48
C SER A 622 15.85 11.49 13.80
N ASN A 623 16.52 11.16 14.90
CA ASN A 623 16.06 11.46 16.24
C ASN A 623 16.95 12.53 16.88
N ASN A 624 16.43 13.73 17.08
CA ASN A 624 17.19 14.88 17.54
C ASN A 624 17.23 15.03 19.06
N GLU A 625 16.77 14.03 19.80
CA GLU A 625 16.72 14.04 21.27
C GLU A 625 17.40 12.81 21.88
N ASN A 626 17.76 12.92 23.16
CA ASN A 626 18.42 11.84 23.88
C ASN A 626 17.41 10.87 24.50
N ASP A 627 17.08 9.79 23.79
CA ASP A 627 16.40 8.62 24.36
C ASP A 627 17.41 7.57 24.79
N ALA A 628 17.50 7.32 26.11
CA ALA A 628 18.45 6.36 26.69
C ALA A 628 17.92 4.91 26.77
N SER A 629 16.64 4.67 26.44
CA SER A 629 15.93 3.42 26.75
C SER A 629 15.67 2.51 25.55
N LEU A 630 15.75 3.05 24.35
CA LEU A 630 15.47 2.37 23.08
C LEU A 630 16.53 2.75 22.04
N PRO A 631 16.54 2.09 20.87
CA PRO A 631 17.22 2.68 19.75
C PRO A 631 16.54 3.98 19.34
N ALA A 632 17.35 5.03 19.25
CA ALA A 632 16.88 6.37 18.97
C ALA A 632 16.40 6.46 17.51
N ALA A 633 17.16 5.91 16.57
CA ALA A 633 16.82 5.89 15.15
C ALA A 633 17.20 4.56 14.47
N TYR A 634 16.35 4.09 13.56
CA TYR A 634 16.67 2.97 12.67
C TYR A 634 16.23 3.19 11.22
N GLY A 635 17.00 2.69 10.26
CA GLY A 635 16.58 2.64 8.85
C GLY A 635 15.48 1.61 8.64
N MET A 636 15.79 0.34 8.88
CA MET A 636 14.83 -0.75 8.80
C MET A 636 14.85 -1.65 10.05
N LEU A 637 13.68 -2.12 10.48
CA LEU A 637 13.49 -3.05 11.58
C LEU A 637 12.66 -4.25 11.11
N LEU A 638 13.16 -5.46 11.32
CA LEU A 638 12.46 -6.72 11.03
C LEU A 638 12.28 -7.51 12.34
N GLY A 639 11.09 -7.49 12.93
CA GLY A 639 10.81 -8.11 14.23
C GLY A 639 10.00 -9.39 14.10
N ALA A 640 10.45 -10.51 14.68
CA ALA A 640 9.60 -11.70 14.80
C ALA A 640 9.39 -12.10 16.25
N THR A 641 8.13 -12.19 16.64
CA THR A 641 7.69 -12.68 17.96
C THR A 641 7.03 -14.06 17.86
N VAL A 642 7.12 -14.72 16.69
CA VAL A 642 6.44 -15.98 16.35
C VAL A 642 7.46 -17.07 15.98
N THR A 643 7.16 -18.32 16.32
CA THR A 643 7.92 -19.52 15.91
C THR A 643 7.80 -19.72 14.40
N TYR A 644 8.89 -20.03 13.67
CA TYR A 644 8.92 -20.30 12.21
C TYR A 644 8.98 -19.10 11.24
N ALA A 645 9.32 -17.91 11.72
CA ALA A 645 9.43 -16.72 10.88
C ALA A 645 10.66 -16.75 9.94
N ASN A 646 10.48 -16.65 8.62
CA ASN A 646 11.58 -16.61 7.64
C ASN A 646 11.62 -15.26 6.90
N TYR A 647 12.78 -14.61 6.89
CA TYR A 647 13.00 -13.36 6.17
C TYR A 647 13.92 -13.56 4.98
N THR A 648 13.57 -12.97 3.83
CA THR A 648 14.46 -12.77 2.69
C THR A 648 14.51 -11.27 2.39
N VAL A 649 15.65 -10.67 2.68
CA VAL A 649 15.89 -9.22 2.65
C VAL A 649 16.92 -8.93 1.57
N TYR A 650 16.55 -8.24 0.51
CA TYR A 650 17.49 -8.04 -0.59
C TYR A 650 17.33 -6.76 -1.41
N ASN A 651 18.39 -6.31 -2.08
CA ASN A 651 18.37 -5.11 -2.92
C ASN A 651 17.80 -3.87 -2.21
N ASN A 652 17.93 -3.73 -0.89
CA ASN A 652 17.50 -2.51 -0.20
C ASN A 652 18.68 -1.54 -0.11
N MET A 653 18.39 -0.23 -0.20
CA MET A 653 19.35 0.85 0.05
C MET A 653 18.95 1.61 1.31
N ILE A 654 19.84 1.64 2.30
CA ILE A 654 19.64 2.35 3.57
C ILE A 654 20.79 3.34 3.77
N SER A 655 20.47 4.60 4.04
CA SER A 655 21.47 5.60 4.44
C SER A 655 20.93 6.65 5.39
N GLU A 656 21.79 7.60 5.79
CA GLU A 656 21.35 8.84 6.43
C GLU A 656 20.47 8.62 7.67
N VAL A 657 20.89 7.70 8.56
CA VAL A 657 20.23 7.44 9.85
C VAL A 657 21.01 8.14 10.96
N TYR A 658 20.34 9.05 11.66
CA TYR A 658 20.93 10.03 12.55
C TYR A 658 20.32 9.97 13.95
N ALA A 659 21.18 10.06 14.97
CA ALA A 659 20.76 10.41 16.33
C ALA A 659 21.83 11.33 16.97
N PRO A 660 21.90 12.61 16.56
CA PRO A 660 23.04 13.49 16.82
C PRO A 660 23.34 13.77 18.29
N VAL A 661 22.37 13.54 19.19
CA VAL A 661 22.53 13.77 20.64
C VAL A 661 22.26 12.52 21.49
N SER A 662 21.97 11.37 20.86
CA SER A 662 21.66 10.14 21.60
C SER A 662 22.86 9.68 22.42
N ASN A 663 22.65 9.23 23.65
CA ASN A 663 23.65 8.58 24.50
C ASN A 663 23.31 7.10 24.77
N SER A 664 22.40 6.52 23.99
CA SER A 664 21.96 5.12 24.10
C SER A 664 23.01 4.15 23.57
N ALA A 665 23.26 3.07 24.30
CA ALA A 665 24.12 1.97 23.83
C ALA A 665 23.53 1.26 22.59
N LEU A 666 22.24 1.45 22.29
CA LEU A 666 21.59 1.02 21.06
C LEU A 666 21.21 2.22 20.18
N GLY A 667 22.00 3.30 20.17
CA GLY A 667 21.63 4.59 19.57
C GLY A 667 21.11 4.55 18.12
N VAL A 668 21.94 4.12 17.17
CA VAL A 668 21.67 4.24 15.72
C VAL A 668 21.82 2.89 15.03
N LEU A 669 20.82 2.49 14.23
CA LEU A 669 20.82 1.22 13.50
C LEU A 669 20.51 1.40 12.01
N GLY A 670 21.28 0.79 11.11
CA GLY A 670 20.96 0.75 9.68
C GLY A 670 19.83 -0.24 9.40
N LEU A 671 20.18 -1.53 9.41
CA LEU A 671 19.24 -2.65 9.34
C LEU A 671 19.25 -3.42 10.66
N TRP A 672 18.09 -3.53 11.30
CA TRP A 672 17.88 -4.28 12.52
C TRP A 672 17.02 -5.51 12.25
N ILE A 673 17.61 -6.69 12.40
CA ILE A 673 16.92 -7.98 12.38
C ILE A 673 16.76 -8.43 13.83
N ASN A 674 15.52 -8.56 14.29
CA ASN A 674 15.14 -8.88 15.67
C ASN A 674 14.11 -10.01 15.74
N GLY A 675 14.46 -11.18 15.23
CA GLY A 675 13.57 -12.34 15.16
C GLY A 675 13.72 -13.12 13.86
N GLY A 676 13.20 -14.34 13.84
CA GLY A 676 13.19 -15.21 12.66
C GLY A 676 13.89 -16.54 12.92
N ASP A 677 13.35 -17.65 12.44
CA ASP A 677 14.08 -18.91 12.39
C ASP A 677 15.24 -18.79 11.39
N THR A 678 14.96 -18.32 10.17
CA THR A 678 15.97 -18.07 9.13
C THR A 678 15.89 -16.64 8.62
N SER A 679 17.03 -15.95 8.57
CA SER A 679 17.17 -14.61 8.01
C SER A 679 18.18 -14.60 6.88
N ASN A 680 17.70 -14.53 5.64
CA ASN A 680 18.49 -14.41 4.42
C ASN A 680 18.65 -12.93 4.07
N VAL A 681 19.88 -12.42 4.07
CA VAL A 681 20.18 -11.00 3.80
C VAL A 681 21.14 -10.93 2.64
N PHE A 682 20.65 -10.53 1.46
CA PHE A 682 21.40 -10.60 0.20
C PHE A 682 21.44 -9.27 -0.52
N TYR A 683 22.59 -8.86 -1.09
CA TYR A 683 22.62 -7.70 -1.99
C TYR A 683 22.05 -6.40 -1.40
N ASN A 684 22.06 -6.19 -0.09
CA ASN A 684 21.64 -4.92 0.49
C ASN A 684 22.82 -3.94 0.50
N THR A 685 22.55 -2.65 0.35
CA THR A 685 23.52 -1.57 0.53
C THR A 685 23.13 -0.74 1.74
N ILE A 686 23.96 -0.76 2.77
CA ILE A 686 23.79 0.00 4.01
C ILE A 686 24.98 0.95 4.13
N TYR A 687 24.71 2.25 4.16
CA TYR A 687 25.72 3.28 4.32
C TYR A 687 25.38 4.19 5.50
N MET A 688 26.19 4.12 6.56
CA MET A 688 26.05 4.92 7.76
C MET A 688 27.26 5.83 7.90
N ASP A 689 27.05 7.11 8.19
CA ASP A 689 28.14 8.10 8.31
C ASP A 689 27.84 9.21 9.33
N SER A 690 26.85 8.98 10.19
CA SER A 690 26.42 9.95 11.17
C SER A 690 27.44 10.16 12.31
N SER A 691 27.17 11.12 13.17
CA SER A 691 27.92 11.34 14.40
C SER A 691 26.96 11.65 15.54
N SER A 692 27.34 11.36 16.78
CA SER A 692 26.61 11.78 17.98
C SER A 692 27.52 12.49 18.96
N THR A 693 27.00 13.47 19.69
CA THR A 693 27.68 14.09 20.83
C THR A 693 27.65 13.21 22.09
N GLY A 694 26.85 12.14 22.11
CA GLY A 694 26.78 11.20 23.23
C GLY A 694 28.06 10.36 23.34
N THR A 695 28.58 10.21 24.56
CA THR A 695 29.82 9.45 24.79
C THR A 695 29.60 7.93 24.77
N ASN A 696 28.36 7.46 24.92
CA ASN A 696 28.01 6.04 24.99
C ASN A 696 27.16 5.57 23.79
N THR A 697 27.04 6.38 22.72
CA THR A 697 26.19 6.06 21.57
C THR A 697 26.68 4.82 20.84
N GLY A 698 25.93 3.73 20.89
CA GLY A 698 26.17 2.58 20.04
C GLY A 698 25.61 2.80 18.65
N ASN A 699 26.38 2.42 17.63
CA ASN A 699 25.99 2.55 16.24
C ASN A 699 26.30 1.25 15.47
N TYR A 700 25.30 0.74 14.75
CA TYR A 700 25.32 -0.59 14.14
C TYR A 700 24.78 -0.52 12.72
N ALA A 701 25.61 -0.81 11.71
CA ALA A 701 25.09 -0.81 10.32
C ALA A 701 24.15 -2.01 10.11
N LEU A 702 24.54 -3.20 10.56
CA LEU A 702 23.68 -4.37 10.61
C LEU A 702 23.63 -4.94 12.04
N TYR A 703 22.44 -4.98 12.63
CA TYR A 703 22.21 -5.56 13.95
C TYR A 703 21.34 -6.80 13.84
N ILE A 704 21.88 -7.95 14.26
CA ILE A 704 21.21 -9.24 14.18
C ILE A 704 21.00 -9.78 15.60
N ALA A 705 19.75 -9.89 16.01
CA ALA A 705 19.31 -10.47 17.28
C ALA A 705 18.01 -11.25 17.10
N GLY A 706 17.67 -12.08 18.08
CA GLY A 706 16.41 -12.82 18.11
C GLY A 706 16.21 -13.86 17.00
N THR A 707 17.10 -13.89 15.99
CA THR A 707 17.05 -14.87 14.91
C THR A 707 17.85 -16.13 15.23
N THR A 708 17.40 -17.29 14.77
CA THR A 708 18.09 -18.56 15.01
C THR A 708 19.27 -18.73 14.06
N ASP A 709 19.06 -18.50 12.75
CA ASP A 709 20.06 -18.70 11.69
C ASP A 709 20.08 -17.52 10.70
N ALA A 710 21.21 -16.83 10.59
CA ALA A 710 21.38 -15.69 9.69
C ALA A 710 22.40 -16.00 8.59
N THR A 711 21.99 -15.88 7.32
CA THR A 711 22.85 -16.03 6.15
C THR A 711 23.03 -14.67 5.46
N LEU A 712 24.26 -14.17 5.41
CA LEU A 712 24.61 -12.89 4.80
C LEU A 712 25.41 -13.13 3.51
N LYS A 713 24.92 -12.67 2.35
CA LYS A 713 25.70 -12.75 1.10
C LYS A 713 25.65 -11.48 0.27
N ASN A 714 26.76 -11.12 -0.36
CA ASN A 714 26.79 -10.08 -1.38
C ASN A 714 26.30 -8.69 -0.88
N ASN A 715 26.34 -8.39 0.41
CA ASN A 715 25.88 -7.09 0.93
C ASN A 715 27.03 -6.07 0.94
N ILE A 716 26.72 -4.79 0.77
CA ILE A 716 27.60 -3.68 1.15
C ILE A 716 27.15 -3.14 2.51
N ILE A 717 28.04 -3.19 3.50
CA ILE A 717 27.81 -2.75 4.88
C ILE A 717 28.94 -1.80 5.26
N ILE A 718 28.68 -0.49 5.11
CA ILE A 718 29.64 0.56 5.39
C ILE A 718 29.18 1.36 6.60
N ASN A 719 30.06 1.45 7.59
CA ASN A 719 29.79 2.20 8.82
C ASN A 719 30.90 3.20 9.15
N ASN A 720 30.77 4.39 8.58
CA ASN A 720 31.63 5.55 8.75
C ASN A 720 31.22 6.44 9.94
N PHE A 721 30.37 5.94 10.85
CA PHE A 721 29.99 6.70 12.03
C PHE A 721 31.21 7.15 12.84
N THR A 722 31.15 8.36 13.38
CA THR A 722 32.22 8.94 14.19
C THR A 722 31.84 8.94 15.68
N PRO A 723 32.37 8.03 16.53
CA PRO A 723 32.08 8.00 17.96
C PRO A 723 32.66 9.19 18.72
N ALA A 724 31.89 9.79 19.62
CA ALA A 724 32.38 10.80 20.57
C ALA A 724 32.96 10.23 21.87
N GLY A 725 32.86 8.91 22.10
CA GLY A 725 33.37 8.26 23.31
C GLY A 725 33.50 6.75 23.20
N THR A 726 33.09 6.04 24.25
CA THR A 726 33.19 4.57 24.36
C THR A 726 32.08 3.81 23.64
N GLY A 727 31.06 4.52 23.13
CA GLY A 727 30.06 3.94 22.25
C GLY A 727 30.69 3.31 21.01
N GLY A 728 30.36 2.04 20.73
CA GLY A 728 30.96 1.30 19.63
C GLY A 728 30.36 1.67 18.27
N ASN A 729 31.22 1.84 17.26
CA ASN A 729 30.85 1.86 15.85
C ASN A 729 31.09 0.47 15.26
N ILE A 730 30.02 -0.25 14.91
CA ILE A 730 30.08 -1.67 14.54
C ILE A 730 29.49 -1.90 13.15
N GLY A 731 30.24 -2.57 12.28
CA GLY A 731 29.74 -3.01 10.98
C GLY A 731 28.60 -4.03 11.15
N ILE A 732 28.92 -5.20 11.69
CA ILE A 732 27.95 -6.27 11.95
C ILE A 732 27.92 -6.62 13.45
N TYR A 733 26.74 -6.51 14.05
CA TYR A 733 26.46 -7.04 15.38
C TYR A 733 25.67 -8.34 15.26
N LYS A 734 26.12 -9.37 15.97
CA LYS A 734 25.40 -10.63 16.14
C LYS A 734 25.20 -10.90 17.62
N ALA A 735 23.95 -11.01 18.08
CA ALA A 735 23.66 -11.36 19.48
C ALA A 735 24.16 -12.76 19.86
N SER A 736 24.40 -12.98 21.14
CA SER A 736 24.69 -14.32 21.68
C SER A 736 23.49 -15.25 21.46
N GLY A 737 23.74 -16.47 20.97
CA GLY A 737 22.71 -17.45 20.62
C GLY A 737 22.25 -17.46 19.15
N VAL A 738 22.57 -16.43 18.36
CA VAL A 738 22.34 -16.42 16.90
C VAL A 738 23.40 -17.27 16.21
N ILE A 739 22.97 -18.16 15.30
CA ILE A 739 23.86 -18.90 14.39
C ILE A 739 24.22 -17.99 13.22
N TYR A 740 25.51 -17.73 13.05
CA TYR A 740 26.05 -17.09 11.86
C TYR A 740 26.30 -18.19 10.82
N ASN A 741 25.49 -18.25 9.76
CA ASN A 741 25.51 -19.37 8.85
C ASN A 741 26.87 -19.48 8.13
N SER A 742 27.42 -20.69 8.06
CA SER A 742 28.67 -20.99 7.35
C SER A 742 28.63 -20.67 5.85
N ALA A 743 27.44 -20.56 5.26
CA ALA A 743 27.25 -20.18 3.87
C ALA A 743 27.41 -18.66 3.64
N SER A 744 27.47 -17.83 4.69
CA SER A 744 27.61 -16.38 4.56
C SER A 744 28.95 -16.03 3.91
N ASN A 745 28.95 -15.18 2.87
CA ASN A 745 30.15 -14.89 2.10
C ASN A 745 29.99 -13.70 1.13
N ASN A 746 31.11 -13.25 0.54
CA ASN A 746 31.13 -12.22 -0.51
C ASN A 746 30.50 -10.88 -0.08
N ASN A 747 30.52 -10.57 1.22
CA ASN A 747 30.06 -9.29 1.74
C ASN A 747 31.20 -8.26 1.70
N ASN A 748 30.87 -7.01 1.41
CA ASN A 748 31.73 -5.88 1.69
C ASN A 748 31.39 -5.32 3.09
N VAL A 749 32.32 -5.40 4.04
CA VAL A 749 32.14 -4.87 5.41
C VAL A 749 33.24 -3.88 5.73
N TYR A 750 32.89 -2.60 5.85
CA TYR A 750 33.86 -1.54 6.12
C TYR A 750 33.51 -0.72 7.36
N VAL A 751 34.51 -0.53 8.20
CA VAL A 751 34.54 0.46 9.27
C VAL A 751 35.88 1.20 9.24
N PRO A 752 35.93 2.52 9.53
CA PRO A 752 37.20 3.24 9.64
C PRO A 752 38.08 2.68 10.76
N THR A 753 39.39 2.88 10.69
CA THR A 753 40.30 2.51 11.78
C THR A 753 40.08 3.40 13.01
N GLY A 754 39.92 2.82 14.20
CA GLY A 754 39.75 3.58 15.44
C GLY A 754 39.54 2.68 16.66
N ALA A 755 39.75 3.22 17.86
CA ALA A 755 39.67 2.45 19.11
C ALA A 755 38.24 1.93 19.43
N SER A 756 37.22 2.63 18.94
CA SER A 756 35.80 2.27 19.11
C SER A 756 35.18 1.69 17.83
N ASN A 757 36.00 1.38 16.81
CA ASN A 757 35.52 0.90 15.51
C ASN A 757 35.79 -0.61 15.37
N PHE A 758 34.75 -1.38 15.08
CA PHE A 758 34.81 -2.83 15.00
C PHE A 758 34.07 -3.35 13.76
N PHE A 759 34.70 -4.26 13.02
CA PHE A 759 34.05 -4.88 11.86
C PHE A 759 32.90 -5.78 12.31
N TYR A 760 33.11 -6.48 13.43
CA TYR A 760 32.19 -7.48 13.94
C TYR A 760 32.16 -7.53 15.46
N TYR A 761 30.98 -7.80 16.02
CA TYR A 761 30.78 -8.13 17.44
C TYR A 761 29.88 -9.37 17.55
N ASP A 762 30.38 -10.44 18.19
CA ASP A 762 29.67 -11.73 18.29
C ASP A 762 28.70 -11.84 19.48
N GLY A 763 28.51 -10.73 20.21
CA GLY A 763 27.73 -10.64 21.45
C GLY A 763 28.56 -10.80 22.72
N THR A 764 29.87 -11.09 22.57
CA THR A 764 30.83 -11.31 23.66
C THR A 764 32.20 -10.68 23.38
N THR A 765 32.70 -10.79 22.16
CA THR A 765 34.03 -10.33 21.72
C THR A 765 33.94 -9.41 20.52
N THR A 766 34.61 -8.25 20.58
CA THR A 766 34.72 -7.31 19.46
C THR A 766 35.96 -7.57 18.61
N TYR A 767 35.84 -7.42 17.29
CA TYR A 767 36.90 -7.69 16.32
C TYR A 767 37.23 -6.42 15.53
N SER A 768 38.39 -5.82 15.81
CA SER A 768 38.81 -4.51 15.26
C SER A 768 39.53 -4.60 13.91
N THR A 769 39.94 -5.79 13.47
CA THR A 769 40.53 -6.00 12.15
C THR A 769 39.69 -6.96 11.32
N PHE A 770 39.67 -6.74 10.00
CA PHE A 770 38.93 -7.59 9.09
C PHE A 770 39.41 -9.05 9.12
N ALA A 771 40.73 -9.29 9.18
CA ALA A 771 41.30 -10.64 9.25
C ALA A 771 40.86 -11.40 10.52
N THR A 772 40.80 -10.72 11.67
CA THR A 772 40.30 -11.34 12.91
C THR A 772 38.81 -11.65 12.83
N TYR A 773 38.03 -10.79 12.15
CA TYR A 773 36.62 -11.06 11.89
C TYR A 773 36.45 -12.31 11.01
N GLN A 774 37.12 -12.39 9.86
CA GLN A 774 37.06 -13.56 8.98
C GLN A 774 37.45 -14.86 9.69
N THR A 775 38.49 -14.81 10.52
CA THR A 775 38.93 -15.98 11.31
C THR A 775 37.86 -16.40 12.32
N ALA A 776 37.21 -15.44 12.98
CA ALA A 776 36.21 -15.72 14.02
C ALA A 776 34.95 -16.39 13.48
N VAL A 777 34.60 -16.17 12.21
CA VAL A 777 33.40 -16.73 11.57
C VAL A 777 33.70 -17.84 10.57
N ALA A 778 34.96 -18.26 10.43
CA ALA A 778 35.37 -19.29 9.48
C ALA A 778 34.56 -20.59 9.65
N PRO A 779 34.11 -21.23 8.54
CA PRO A 779 34.46 -20.95 7.15
C PRO A 779 33.65 -19.83 6.46
N ALA A 780 32.75 -19.14 7.15
CA ALA A 780 32.02 -18.01 6.58
C ALA A 780 32.96 -16.84 6.24
N GLU A 781 32.53 -15.96 5.35
CA GLU A 781 33.19 -14.70 4.99
C GLU A 781 34.59 -14.86 4.34
N THR A 782 34.89 -16.05 3.80
CA THR A 782 36.19 -16.36 3.17
C THR A 782 36.51 -15.44 1.98
N ASN A 783 35.51 -15.09 1.17
CA ASN A 783 35.61 -14.23 -0.01
C ASN A 783 35.09 -12.79 0.24
N SER A 784 34.78 -12.45 1.49
CA SER A 784 34.37 -11.11 1.87
C SER A 784 35.58 -10.17 1.95
N PHE A 785 35.34 -8.86 1.85
CA PHE A 785 36.42 -7.86 1.85
C PHE A 785 36.01 -6.54 2.54
N PRO A 786 36.98 -5.70 2.97
CA PRO A 786 36.69 -4.40 3.60
C PRO A 786 37.02 -3.21 2.69
N GLU A 787 36.08 -2.79 1.85
CA GLU A 787 36.21 -1.64 0.96
C GLU A 787 35.25 -0.51 1.35
N ASN A 788 35.75 0.72 1.46
CA ASN A 788 34.87 1.89 1.49
C ASN A 788 34.41 2.19 0.06
N SER A 789 33.25 1.64 -0.34
CA SER A 789 32.79 1.64 -1.73
C SER A 789 32.69 3.04 -2.32
N PRO A 790 33.10 3.24 -3.59
CA PRO A 790 33.07 4.53 -4.26
C PRO A 790 31.65 4.87 -4.77
N PHE A 791 30.74 5.25 -3.88
CA PHE A 791 29.39 5.69 -4.27
C PHE A 791 29.40 7.01 -5.06
N MET A 792 28.37 7.20 -5.90
CA MET A 792 28.18 8.38 -6.74
C MET A 792 28.18 9.68 -5.93
N ASN A 793 27.43 9.74 -4.83
CA ASN A 793 27.38 10.90 -3.94
C ASN A 793 27.10 10.49 -2.48
N VAL A 794 28.06 10.78 -1.59
CA VAL A 794 27.92 10.68 -0.13
C VAL A 794 28.41 11.96 0.57
N ALA A 795 28.38 13.08 -0.15
CA ALA A 795 28.87 14.37 0.35
C ALA A 795 27.73 15.38 0.57
N THR A 796 26.64 15.28 -0.19
CA THR A 796 25.48 16.16 -0.08
C THR A 796 24.20 15.34 -0.05
N HIS A 797 23.33 15.59 0.93
CA HIS A 797 22.03 14.92 1.02
C HIS A 797 21.06 15.40 -0.09
N PRO A 798 20.18 14.52 -0.63
CA PRO A 798 20.16 13.09 -0.36
C PRO A 798 21.33 12.37 -1.04
N TYR A 799 21.88 11.36 -0.36
CA TYR A 799 22.93 10.52 -0.91
C TYR A 799 22.46 9.70 -2.11
N ASN A 800 23.39 9.46 -3.04
CA ASN A 800 23.25 8.50 -4.10
C ASN A 800 24.25 7.35 -3.89
N LEU A 801 23.71 6.19 -3.50
CA LEU A 801 24.45 4.96 -3.24
C LEU A 801 24.61 4.06 -4.48
N ASP A 802 24.27 4.55 -5.67
CA ASP A 802 24.69 3.91 -6.92
C ASP A 802 26.23 3.95 -7.02
N MET A 803 26.82 2.97 -7.69
CA MET A 803 28.28 2.82 -7.76
C MET A 803 28.91 3.71 -8.84
N LYS A 804 30.08 4.30 -8.54
CA LYS A 804 30.87 5.01 -9.55
C LYS A 804 31.49 4.02 -10.53
N THR A 805 31.08 4.09 -11.79
CA THR A 805 31.59 3.22 -12.87
C THR A 805 33.00 3.54 -13.34
N THR A 806 33.60 4.63 -12.87
CA THR A 806 34.93 5.11 -13.30
C THR A 806 36.03 4.89 -12.26
N VAL A 807 35.68 4.34 -11.10
CA VAL A 807 36.61 4.08 -10.01
C VAL A 807 36.69 2.57 -9.81
N ALA A 808 37.92 2.03 -9.73
CA ALA A 808 38.11 0.61 -9.48
C ALA A 808 37.53 0.22 -8.11
N THR A 809 36.78 -0.88 -8.06
CA THR A 809 36.11 -1.35 -6.84
C THR A 809 36.09 -2.87 -6.79
N LEU A 810 36.24 -3.42 -5.58
CA LEU A 810 36.09 -4.85 -5.29
C LEU A 810 34.64 -5.35 -5.41
N CYS A 811 33.65 -4.44 -5.41
CA CYS A 811 32.24 -4.78 -5.56
C CYS A 811 31.89 -5.24 -6.98
N GLU A 812 32.61 -4.77 -8.00
CA GLU A 812 32.42 -5.17 -9.41
C GLU A 812 32.75 -6.66 -9.59
N GLY A 813 31.75 -7.45 -9.97
CA GLY A 813 31.86 -8.91 -10.15
C GLY A 813 32.21 -9.68 -8.88
N GLY A 814 32.17 -9.03 -7.71
CA GLY A 814 32.61 -9.59 -6.44
C GLY A 814 31.58 -10.48 -5.73
N ALA A 815 30.34 -10.53 -6.22
CA ALA A 815 29.26 -11.31 -5.63
C ALA A 815 29.14 -12.72 -6.25
N MET A 816 28.37 -13.58 -5.57
CA MET A 816 27.96 -14.88 -6.11
C MET A 816 26.48 -14.87 -6.55
N PRO A 817 26.09 -15.50 -7.68
CA PRO A 817 24.68 -15.61 -8.07
C PRO A 817 23.81 -16.24 -6.98
N ILE A 818 22.66 -15.62 -6.70
CA ILE A 818 21.67 -16.17 -5.76
C ILE A 818 20.43 -16.59 -6.56
N ALA A 819 20.05 -17.86 -6.45
CA ALA A 819 18.88 -18.37 -7.14
C ALA A 819 17.62 -17.59 -6.74
N GLY A 820 16.86 -17.12 -7.72
CA GLY A 820 15.62 -16.36 -7.51
C GLY A 820 15.80 -14.84 -7.43
N ILE A 821 17.03 -14.31 -7.30
CA ILE A 821 17.31 -12.87 -7.32
C ILE A 821 18.08 -12.54 -8.60
N THR A 822 17.35 -12.22 -9.67
CA THR A 822 17.90 -12.02 -11.02
C THR A 822 18.01 -10.56 -11.44
N THR A 823 17.47 -9.64 -10.65
CA THR A 823 17.51 -8.19 -10.91
C THR A 823 18.03 -7.44 -9.70
N ASP A 824 18.53 -6.23 -9.93
CA ASP A 824 19.00 -5.29 -8.89
C ASP A 824 17.85 -4.36 -8.42
N ILE A 825 18.16 -3.30 -7.66
CA ILE A 825 17.17 -2.33 -7.18
C ILE A 825 16.55 -1.47 -8.30
N HIS A 826 17.23 -1.33 -9.44
CA HIS A 826 16.78 -0.54 -10.59
C HIS A 826 16.04 -1.39 -11.64
N GLY A 827 15.96 -2.71 -11.43
CA GLY A 827 15.40 -3.67 -12.39
C GLY A 827 16.39 -4.12 -13.46
N THR A 828 17.68 -3.75 -13.36
CA THR A 828 18.77 -4.23 -14.22
C THR A 828 18.99 -5.71 -13.96
N THR A 829 19.20 -6.49 -15.03
CA THR A 829 19.50 -7.93 -14.90
C THR A 829 20.89 -8.13 -14.34
N ARG A 830 21.00 -8.93 -13.28
CA ARG A 830 22.28 -9.31 -12.69
C ARG A 830 23.07 -10.24 -13.60
N ASN A 831 24.39 -10.10 -13.60
CA ASN A 831 25.30 -11.00 -14.29
C ASN A 831 25.14 -12.43 -13.75
N GLY A 832 24.92 -13.39 -14.66
CA GLY A 832 24.62 -14.78 -14.29
C GLY A 832 25.79 -15.56 -13.69
N THR A 833 27.02 -15.03 -13.74
CA THR A 833 28.23 -15.67 -13.21
C THR A 833 28.97 -14.84 -12.18
N THR A 834 29.05 -13.52 -12.39
CA THR A 834 29.82 -12.58 -11.58
C THR A 834 28.97 -11.32 -11.33
N PRO A 835 27.87 -11.43 -10.57
CA PRO A 835 27.07 -10.27 -10.19
C PRO A 835 27.88 -9.33 -9.28
N ASP A 836 27.36 -8.12 -9.07
CA ASP A 836 27.99 -7.14 -8.20
C ASP A 836 27.53 -7.25 -6.76
N VAL A 837 28.43 -6.90 -5.83
CA VAL A 837 28.12 -6.80 -4.40
C VAL A 837 27.26 -5.56 -4.15
N GLY A 838 26.16 -5.70 -3.41
CA GLY A 838 25.23 -4.63 -3.08
C GLY A 838 23.97 -4.59 -3.94
N ALA A 839 23.14 -3.57 -3.70
CA ALA A 839 21.81 -3.45 -4.28
C ALA A 839 21.79 -3.02 -5.76
N ASP A 840 22.88 -2.43 -6.24
CA ASP A 840 23.07 -1.89 -7.59
C ASP A 840 23.89 -2.89 -8.43
N GLU A 841 23.44 -3.18 -9.64
CA GLU A 841 24.24 -3.90 -10.64
C GLU A 841 24.72 -2.89 -11.68
N PHE A 842 26.04 -2.78 -11.84
CA PHE A 842 26.68 -1.73 -12.59
C PHE A 842 27.73 -2.30 -13.56
N ASN A 843 28.15 -1.49 -14.52
CA ASN A 843 29.26 -1.83 -15.41
C ASN A 843 30.46 -0.98 -15.00
N GLY A 844 31.14 -1.39 -13.95
CA GLY A 844 32.26 -0.70 -13.36
C GLY A 844 33.62 -1.20 -13.81
N ILE A 845 34.61 -0.89 -12.98
CA ILE A 845 36.00 -1.30 -13.18
C ILE A 845 36.37 -2.18 -11.99
N GLY A 846 36.73 -3.44 -12.23
CA GLY A 846 37.26 -4.32 -11.18
C GLY A 846 38.59 -3.81 -10.61
N PRO A 847 39.09 -4.37 -9.49
CA PRO A 847 40.38 -3.98 -8.95
C PRO A 847 41.55 -4.50 -9.82
N VAL A 848 42.73 -3.90 -9.68
CA VAL A 848 43.98 -4.58 -10.06
C VAL A 848 44.16 -5.85 -9.22
N THR A 849 44.89 -6.83 -9.72
CA THR A 849 45.03 -8.13 -9.05
C THR A 849 45.66 -7.99 -7.65
N GLN A 850 45.41 -8.95 -6.75
CA GLN A 850 46.10 -9.01 -5.46
C GLN A 850 47.53 -9.58 -5.60
N ALA A 851 48.30 -9.58 -4.51
CA ALA A 851 49.61 -10.23 -4.47
C ALA A 851 49.45 -11.76 -4.35
N PRO A 852 50.07 -12.56 -5.23
CA PRO A 852 50.06 -14.01 -5.13
C PRO A 852 50.74 -14.54 -3.85
N THR A 853 50.24 -15.67 -3.33
CA THR A 853 50.88 -16.45 -2.25
C THR A 853 51.81 -17.50 -2.86
N LEU A 854 53.08 -17.46 -2.47
CA LEU A 854 54.10 -18.39 -2.98
C LEU A 854 53.91 -19.80 -2.37
N VAL A 855 54.12 -20.84 -3.18
CA VAL A 855 53.93 -22.25 -2.78
C VAL A 855 55.25 -23.02 -2.82
N ALA A 856 55.98 -22.97 -3.94
CA ALA A 856 57.25 -23.70 -4.11
C ALA A 856 58.23 -22.96 -5.03
N PRO A 857 59.57 -23.06 -4.80
CA PRO A 857 60.22 -23.68 -3.65
C PRO A 857 59.86 -23.00 -2.33
N SER A 858 59.76 -23.76 -1.24
CA SER A 858 59.39 -23.21 0.08
C SER A 858 60.40 -22.18 0.55
N ASN A 859 59.95 -21.20 1.34
CA ASN A 859 60.85 -20.16 1.84
C ASN A 859 62.01 -20.76 2.66
N ASN A 860 63.24 -20.41 2.30
CA ASN A 860 64.50 -20.95 2.82
C ASN A 860 64.79 -22.42 2.45
N ALA A 861 64.18 -22.96 1.40
CA ALA A 861 64.52 -24.30 0.90
C ALA A 861 66.01 -24.40 0.52
N VAL A 862 66.62 -25.57 0.75
CA VAL A 862 68.01 -25.89 0.40
C VAL A 862 68.04 -27.13 -0.49
N LEU A 863 69.13 -27.34 -1.23
CA LEU A 863 69.28 -28.45 -2.18
C LEU A 863 68.21 -28.46 -3.27
N VAL A 864 67.72 -27.28 -3.67
CA VAL A 864 66.78 -27.13 -4.79
C VAL A 864 67.52 -27.42 -6.10
N GLU A 865 66.87 -28.12 -7.02
CA GLU A 865 67.42 -28.43 -8.35
C GLU A 865 67.74 -27.15 -9.16
N LEU A 866 68.50 -27.27 -10.25
CA LEU A 866 68.98 -26.11 -11.03
C LEU A 866 67.93 -25.52 -12.00
N ASN A 867 66.76 -26.13 -12.07
CA ASN A 867 65.65 -25.80 -12.95
C ASN A 867 64.31 -25.98 -12.22
N PRO A 868 64.11 -25.42 -11.01
CA PRO A 868 62.95 -25.74 -10.19
C PRO A 868 61.63 -25.29 -10.83
N LEU A 869 60.55 -25.98 -10.46
CA LEU A 869 59.19 -25.49 -10.67
C LEU A 869 58.90 -24.37 -9.67
N MET A 870 58.73 -23.15 -10.18
CA MET A 870 58.24 -22.02 -9.40
C MET A 870 56.71 -22.09 -9.39
N ASN A 871 56.09 -22.11 -8.22
CA ASN A 871 54.65 -22.32 -8.06
C ASN A 871 54.07 -21.36 -7.02
N TRP A 872 52.89 -20.82 -7.30
CA TRP A 872 52.13 -19.91 -6.44
C TRP A 872 50.63 -20.21 -6.56
N ASP A 873 49.81 -19.60 -5.71
CA ASP A 873 48.36 -19.71 -5.78
C ASP A 873 47.78 -19.01 -7.02
N ASN A 874 46.56 -19.36 -7.40
CA ASN A 874 45.88 -18.64 -8.46
C ASN A 874 45.26 -17.36 -7.87
N THR A 875 45.64 -16.19 -8.39
CA THR A 875 45.17 -14.89 -7.93
C THR A 875 43.91 -14.44 -8.69
N THR A 876 42.87 -14.06 -7.95
CA THR A 876 41.62 -13.54 -8.53
C THR A 876 41.88 -12.30 -9.40
N TYR A 877 41.21 -12.23 -10.55
CA TYR A 877 41.37 -11.22 -11.61
C TYR A 877 42.69 -11.26 -12.38
N ALA A 878 43.65 -12.14 -12.05
CA ALA A 878 44.91 -12.24 -12.79
C ALA A 878 44.71 -12.94 -14.14
N LEU A 879 45.10 -12.26 -15.22
CA LEU A 879 45.18 -12.82 -16.58
C LEU A 879 46.54 -13.44 -16.84
N ASN A 880 47.59 -12.87 -16.22
CA ASN A 880 48.95 -13.37 -16.23
C ASN A 880 49.69 -12.92 -14.95
N TYR A 881 50.94 -13.34 -14.83
CA TYR A 881 51.80 -13.11 -13.68
C TYR A 881 53.16 -12.57 -14.11
N HIS A 882 53.70 -11.73 -13.25
CA HIS A 882 55.06 -11.21 -13.33
C HIS A 882 55.93 -11.81 -12.23
N ILE A 883 56.90 -12.63 -12.63
CA ILE A 883 57.85 -13.28 -11.73
C ILE A 883 59.25 -12.67 -11.86
N LEU A 884 59.84 -12.38 -10.70
CA LEU A 884 61.21 -11.91 -10.58
C LEU A 884 62.02 -12.91 -9.75
N ILE A 885 63.21 -13.27 -10.24
CA ILE A 885 64.21 -14.07 -9.52
C ILE A 885 65.55 -13.34 -9.58
N SER A 886 66.24 -13.19 -8.45
CA SER A 886 67.54 -12.53 -8.36
C SER A 886 68.44 -13.21 -7.34
N THR A 887 69.75 -12.98 -7.41
CA THR A 887 70.70 -13.31 -6.32
C THR A 887 70.71 -12.23 -5.23
N ASP A 888 70.02 -11.11 -5.44
CA ASP A 888 69.88 -10.00 -4.51
C ASP A 888 68.42 -9.84 -4.06
N SER A 889 68.19 -9.74 -2.75
CA SER A 889 66.85 -9.58 -2.16
C SER A 889 66.20 -8.24 -2.49
N THR A 890 66.96 -7.24 -2.94
CA THR A 890 66.42 -5.94 -3.35
C THR A 890 65.96 -5.90 -4.82
N PHE A 891 66.29 -6.94 -5.61
CA PHE A 891 65.98 -7.05 -7.04
C PHE A 891 66.52 -5.87 -7.88
N GLY A 892 67.68 -5.30 -7.52
CA GLY A 892 68.34 -4.25 -8.32
C GLY A 892 68.74 -4.70 -9.73
N SER A 893 68.97 -6.00 -9.92
CA SER A 893 69.08 -6.68 -11.21
C SER A 893 68.45 -8.08 -11.11
N SER A 894 67.45 -8.36 -11.93
CA SER A 894 66.77 -9.65 -11.97
C SER A 894 67.49 -10.62 -12.92
N LEU A 895 67.74 -11.84 -12.45
CA LEU A 895 68.25 -12.95 -13.26
C LEU A 895 67.14 -13.53 -14.16
N TYR A 896 65.91 -13.59 -13.63
CA TYR A 896 64.71 -13.96 -14.37
C TYR A 896 63.65 -12.89 -14.15
N ASP A 897 63.07 -12.38 -15.23
CA ASP A 897 62.07 -11.31 -15.24
C ASP A 897 61.12 -11.61 -16.40
N SER A 898 59.90 -12.00 -16.07
CA SER A 898 58.89 -12.38 -17.06
C SER A 898 57.51 -11.99 -16.56
N ASP A 899 56.82 -11.13 -17.32
CA ASP A 899 55.48 -10.60 -17.03
C ASP A 899 54.35 -11.22 -17.86
N THR A 900 54.64 -12.33 -18.57
CA THR A 900 53.70 -12.97 -19.50
C THR A 900 53.24 -14.36 -19.05
N ILE A 901 53.50 -14.77 -17.80
CA ILE A 901 53.20 -16.13 -17.35
C ILE A 901 51.68 -16.28 -17.13
N SER A 902 50.99 -17.11 -17.92
CA SER A 902 49.53 -17.24 -17.84
C SER A 902 49.03 -18.28 -16.84
N ALA A 903 49.91 -19.11 -16.29
CA ALA A 903 49.59 -20.12 -15.29
C ALA A 903 50.16 -19.72 -13.92
N SER A 904 49.61 -20.23 -12.82
CA SER A 904 50.15 -19.96 -11.47
C SER A 904 51.45 -20.74 -11.16
N GLN A 905 52.20 -21.10 -12.19
CA GLN A 905 53.46 -21.82 -12.10
C GLN A 905 54.31 -21.60 -13.35
N VAL A 906 55.63 -21.72 -13.21
CA VAL A 906 56.59 -21.73 -14.33
C VAL A 906 57.76 -22.66 -14.01
N GLN A 907 58.09 -23.55 -14.95
CA GLN A 907 59.32 -24.33 -14.88
C GLN A 907 60.49 -23.48 -15.38
N LEU A 908 61.54 -23.34 -14.59
CA LEU A 908 62.74 -22.65 -15.06
C LEU A 908 63.50 -23.49 -16.12
N PRO A 909 64.19 -22.86 -17.08
CA PRO A 909 64.96 -23.58 -18.07
C PRO A 909 66.03 -24.51 -17.45
N ASN A 910 66.40 -25.57 -18.15
CA ASN A 910 67.41 -26.51 -17.69
C ASN A 910 68.75 -25.81 -17.42
N ASN A 911 69.35 -26.07 -16.25
CA ASN A 911 70.62 -25.47 -15.80
C ASN A 911 70.62 -23.93 -15.79
N PHE A 912 69.45 -23.30 -15.65
CA PHE A 912 69.32 -21.86 -15.61
C PHE A 912 69.95 -21.25 -14.35
N LEU A 913 69.92 -21.99 -13.24
CA LEU A 913 70.50 -21.57 -11.97
C LEU A 913 71.88 -22.19 -11.73
N ALA A 914 72.77 -21.44 -11.09
CA ALA A 914 74.07 -21.93 -10.65
C ALA A 914 73.91 -22.80 -9.41
N VAL A 915 74.79 -23.80 -9.24
CA VAL A 915 74.81 -24.69 -8.07
C VAL A 915 75.25 -23.96 -6.80
N ASN A 916 74.80 -24.40 -5.62
CA ASN A 916 75.18 -23.86 -4.31
C ASN A 916 74.97 -22.33 -4.19
N THR A 917 73.97 -21.80 -4.90
CA THR A 917 73.72 -20.36 -4.98
C THR A 917 72.35 -20.06 -4.37
N LYS A 918 72.29 -19.00 -3.55
CA LYS A 918 71.07 -18.51 -2.95
C LYS A 918 70.35 -17.55 -3.91
N TYR A 919 69.05 -17.78 -4.11
CA TYR A 919 68.18 -16.97 -4.95
C TYR A 919 67.00 -16.44 -4.14
N TYR A 920 66.55 -15.24 -4.50
CA TYR A 920 65.36 -14.57 -4.00
C TYR A 920 64.34 -14.48 -5.13
N TRP A 921 63.07 -14.65 -4.82
CA TRP A 921 62.00 -14.59 -5.81
C TRP A 921 60.71 -13.99 -5.26
N LYS A 922 59.93 -13.40 -6.15
CA LYS A 922 58.62 -12.80 -5.87
C LYS A 922 57.76 -12.81 -7.15
N VAL A 923 56.44 -12.77 -6.99
CA VAL A 923 55.48 -12.80 -8.10
C VAL A 923 54.42 -11.72 -7.90
N SER A 924 53.97 -11.04 -8.96
CA SER A 924 52.74 -10.21 -8.96
C SER A 924 51.74 -10.80 -9.95
N GLY A 925 50.44 -10.56 -9.72
CA GLY A 925 49.42 -10.77 -10.75
C GLY A 925 49.31 -9.55 -11.67
N LYS A 926 48.79 -9.74 -12.87
CA LYS A 926 48.52 -8.65 -13.82
C LYS A 926 47.26 -8.94 -14.63
N ASN A 927 46.49 -7.88 -14.87
CA ASN A 927 45.27 -7.93 -15.65
C ASN A 927 45.20 -6.75 -16.64
N SER A 928 44.06 -6.58 -17.31
CA SER A 928 43.85 -5.51 -18.29
C SER A 928 43.97 -4.09 -17.71
N LEU A 929 43.90 -3.94 -16.38
CA LEU A 929 43.97 -2.67 -15.67
C LEU A 929 45.39 -2.33 -15.20
N GLY A 930 46.28 -3.32 -15.15
CA GLY A 930 47.67 -3.13 -14.76
C GLY A 930 48.22 -4.26 -13.91
N GLU A 931 49.41 -4.01 -13.38
CA GLU A 931 50.13 -4.94 -12.50
C GLU A 931 49.72 -4.70 -11.04
N GLY A 932 49.38 -5.79 -10.35
CA GLY A 932 49.11 -5.80 -8.91
C GLY A 932 50.39 -5.73 -8.06
N PRO A 933 50.28 -5.73 -6.73
CA PRO A 933 51.43 -5.76 -5.85
C PRO A 933 52.18 -7.11 -5.96
N PHE A 934 53.50 -7.08 -5.76
CA PHE A 934 54.30 -8.29 -5.62
C PHE A 934 54.05 -8.99 -4.29
N SER A 935 54.19 -10.32 -4.30
CA SER A 935 54.24 -11.19 -3.12
C SER A 935 55.36 -10.77 -2.16
N SER A 936 55.30 -11.28 -0.93
CA SER A 936 56.49 -11.29 -0.06
C SER A 936 57.66 -12.00 -0.75
N VAL A 937 58.88 -11.55 -0.47
CA VAL A 937 60.10 -12.12 -1.08
C VAL A 937 60.44 -13.44 -0.37
N TRP A 938 60.44 -14.54 -1.12
CA TRP A 938 60.96 -15.82 -0.65
C TRP A 938 62.37 -16.07 -1.19
N ASN A 939 63.09 -17.01 -0.58
CA ASN A 939 64.41 -17.41 -1.04
C ASN A 939 64.62 -18.92 -0.99
N PHE A 940 65.55 -19.43 -1.79
CA PHE A 940 66.00 -20.82 -1.76
C PHE A 940 67.48 -20.93 -2.16
N THR A 941 68.12 -22.05 -1.84
CA THR A 941 69.52 -22.35 -2.20
C THR A 941 69.58 -23.61 -3.05
N THR A 942 70.17 -23.49 -4.24
CA THR A 942 70.36 -24.64 -5.13
C THR A 942 71.43 -25.60 -4.60
N GLY A 943 71.36 -26.87 -4.96
CA GLY A 943 72.38 -27.86 -4.61
C GLY A 943 72.27 -29.14 -5.43
N VAL A 944 73.27 -30.02 -5.33
CA VAL A 944 73.30 -31.31 -6.02
C VAL A 944 73.07 -32.44 -5.01
N THR A 945 71.93 -33.14 -5.09
CA THR A 945 71.74 -34.44 -4.44
C THR A 945 72.32 -35.54 -5.34
N ASN A 946 73.65 -35.62 -5.40
CA ASN A 946 74.34 -36.73 -6.04
C ASN A 946 74.49 -37.88 -5.03
N ILE A 947 73.59 -38.85 -5.06
CA ILE A 947 73.88 -40.19 -4.53
C ILE A 947 73.54 -41.23 -5.60
N GLU A 948 74.42 -41.38 -6.58
CA GLU A 948 74.57 -42.64 -7.31
C GLU A 948 75.67 -43.46 -6.59
N PRO A 949 75.39 -44.67 -6.06
CA PRO A 949 76.40 -45.45 -5.35
C PRO A 949 77.39 -46.08 -6.35
N THR A 950 78.63 -45.60 -6.35
CA THR A 950 79.76 -46.17 -7.10
C THR A 950 80.51 -47.26 -6.33
N SER A 951 79.80 -48.17 -5.65
CA SER A 951 80.39 -49.42 -5.17
C SER A 951 79.95 -50.55 -6.09
N LEU A 952 80.89 -51.26 -6.70
CA LEU A 952 80.58 -52.46 -7.47
C LEU A 952 79.81 -53.45 -6.56
N PRO A 953 78.71 -54.05 -7.04
CA PRO A 953 77.94 -54.98 -6.23
C PRO A 953 78.78 -56.19 -5.84
N THR A 954 78.62 -56.69 -4.61
CA THR A 954 79.38 -57.85 -4.09
C THR A 954 78.55 -59.13 -4.04
N VAL A 955 77.24 -59.04 -4.28
CA VAL A 955 76.30 -60.17 -4.36
C VAL A 955 75.40 -60.02 -5.59
N PHE A 956 74.90 -61.14 -6.11
CA PHE A 956 73.83 -61.11 -7.11
C PHE A 956 72.53 -60.69 -6.43
N GLU A 957 71.82 -59.72 -7.01
CA GLU A 957 70.54 -59.28 -6.48
C GLU A 957 69.59 -58.89 -7.62
N LEU A 958 68.30 -59.24 -7.49
CA LEU A 958 67.23 -58.81 -8.39
C LEU A 958 66.24 -57.97 -7.59
N TYR A 959 66.10 -56.71 -7.97
CA TYR A 959 65.23 -55.76 -7.31
C TYR A 959 63.80 -55.83 -7.86
N GLN A 960 62.85 -55.37 -7.04
CA GLN A 960 61.48 -55.18 -7.49
C GLN A 960 61.42 -54.09 -8.57
N ASN A 961 60.61 -54.32 -9.61
CA ASN A 961 60.43 -53.34 -10.68
C ASN A 961 59.71 -52.09 -10.15
N TYR A 962 60.04 -50.91 -10.70
CA TYR A 962 59.37 -49.65 -10.35
C TYR A 962 59.02 -48.83 -11.61
N PRO A 963 57.80 -48.30 -11.72
CA PRO A 963 56.66 -48.50 -10.79
C PRO A 963 56.13 -49.96 -10.82
N ASN A 964 55.38 -50.36 -9.78
CA ASN A 964 54.63 -51.61 -9.71
C ASN A 964 53.43 -51.47 -8.74
N PRO A 965 52.17 -51.43 -9.22
CA PRO A 965 51.73 -51.62 -10.61
C PRO A 965 52.26 -50.55 -11.58
N PHE A 966 52.34 -50.87 -12.88
CA PHE A 966 52.89 -49.95 -13.91
C PHE A 966 52.00 -49.84 -15.16
N ASN A 967 52.14 -48.75 -15.91
CA ASN A 967 51.41 -48.48 -17.16
C ASN A 967 52.21 -47.62 -18.17
N PRO A 968 52.50 -48.10 -19.38
CA PRO A 968 52.76 -49.48 -19.77
C PRO A 968 54.25 -49.85 -19.60
N THR A 969 55.10 -48.98 -19.07
CA THR A 969 56.55 -49.21 -18.91
C THR A 969 56.97 -49.31 -17.44
N THR A 970 57.96 -50.16 -17.15
CA THR A 970 58.59 -50.30 -15.83
C THR A 970 60.07 -50.60 -15.98
N LYS A 971 60.86 -50.28 -14.96
CA LYS A 971 62.30 -50.53 -14.93
C LYS A 971 62.63 -51.63 -13.94
N ILE A 972 63.45 -52.59 -14.36
CA ILE A 972 63.94 -53.72 -13.57
C ILE A 972 65.44 -53.50 -13.32
N LYS A 973 65.83 -53.42 -12.04
CA LYS A 973 67.23 -53.31 -11.63
C LYS A 973 67.77 -54.64 -11.14
N PHE A 974 69.03 -54.94 -11.42
CA PHE A 974 69.73 -56.10 -10.88
C PHE A 974 71.24 -55.89 -10.79
N ASP A 975 71.87 -56.61 -9.87
CA ASP A 975 73.29 -56.51 -9.55
C ASP A 975 74.03 -57.77 -9.95
N ILE A 976 75.16 -57.59 -10.64
CA ILE A 976 76.07 -58.64 -11.06
C ILE A 976 77.42 -58.40 -10.37
N PRO A 977 77.87 -59.25 -9.43
CA PRO A 977 79.09 -59.00 -8.67
C PRO A 977 80.37 -59.58 -9.29
N LYS A 978 80.22 -60.46 -10.28
CA LYS A 978 81.31 -61.09 -11.04
C LYS A 978 80.84 -61.30 -12.48
N SER A 979 81.74 -61.27 -13.45
CA SER A 979 81.37 -61.47 -14.86
C SER A 979 80.65 -62.81 -15.03
N SER A 980 79.46 -62.82 -15.64
CA SER A 980 78.57 -63.98 -15.73
C SER A 980 77.60 -63.87 -16.90
N PHE A 981 77.24 -64.99 -17.51
CA PHE A 981 76.16 -65.04 -18.49
C PHE A 981 74.80 -64.85 -17.78
N VAL A 982 74.09 -63.78 -18.13
CA VAL A 982 72.82 -63.38 -17.51
C VAL A 982 71.67 -63.54 -18.48
N SER A 983 70.63 -64.27 -18.06
CA SER A 983 69.34 -64.36 -18.75
C SER A 983 68.24 -63.78 -17.87
N LEU A 984 67.66 -62.63 -18.26
CA LEU A 984 66.49 -62.03 -17.64
C LEU A 984 65.29 -62.13 -18.57
N LYS A 985 64.24 -62.83 -18.14
CA LYS A 985 63.07 -63.16 -18.95
C LYS A 985 61.77 -62.88 -18.20
N VAL A 986 60.71 -62.56 -18.94
CA VAL A 986 59.36 -62.29 -18.43
C VAL A 986 58.43 -63.44 -18.81
N TYR A 987 57.57 -63.82 -17.87
CA TYR A 987 56.60 -64.90 -17.97
C TYR A 987 55.20 -64.42 -17.60
N ASP A 988 54.20 -64.92 -18.31
CA ASP A 988 52.81 -64.75 -17.91
C ASP A 988 52.42 -65.71 -16.76
N ILE A 989 51.20 -65.58 -16.22
CA ILE A 989 50.72 -66.37 -15.08
C ILE A 989 50.66 -67.88 -15.35
N THR A 990 50.66 -68.31 -16.62
CA THR A 990 50.67 -69.73 -17.01
C THR A 990 52.10 -70.31 -17.06
N GLY A 991 53.11 -69.47 -16.85
CA GLY A 991 54.53 -69.85 -16.94
C GLY A 991 55.09 -69.81 -18.36
N ARG A 992 54.36 -69.28 -19.35
CA ARG A 992 54.87 -69.09 -20.71
C ARG A 992 55.77 -67.86 -20.76
N GLU A 993 56.95 -68.00 -21.36
CA GLU A 993 57.86 -66.88 -21.63
C GLU A 993 57.24 -65.92 -22.65
N VAL A 994 57.11 -64.64 -22.27
CA VAL A 994 56.50 -63.60 -23.10
C VAL A 994 57.51 -62.53 -23.56
N ALA A 995 58.67 -62.42 -22.90
CA ALA A 995 59.78 -61.59 -23.37
C ALA A 995 61.13 -62.06 -22.80
N THR A 996 62.21 -61.89 -23.57
CA THR A 996 63.58 -61.95 -23.08
C THR A 996 64.13 -60.52 -23.06
N LEU A 997 64.53 -60.03 -21.89
CA LEU A 997 65.03 -58.67 -21.70
C LEU A 997 66.56 -58.59 -21.75
N VAL A 998 67.24 -59.63 -21.27
CA VAL A 998 68.70 -59.76 -21.27
C VAL A 998 69.06 -61.23 -21.52
N ASN A 999 70.07 -61.49 -22.35
CA ASN A 999 70.60 -62.83 -22.61
C ASN A 999 72.05 -62.76 -23.13
N SER A 1000 72.99 -62.36 -22.28
CA SER A 1000 74.39 -62.12 -22.64
C SER A 1000 75.33 -62.18 -21.44
N ASP A 1001 76.64 -62.26 -21.67
CA ASP A 1001 77.66 -62.05 -20.63
C ASP A 1001 77.67 -60.59 -20.17
N LEU A 1002 77.58 -60.38 -18.86
CA LEU A 1002 77.60 -59.05 -18.23
C LEU A 1002 78.75 -58.96 -17.22
N GLU A 1003 79.49 -57.85 -17.28
CA GLU A 1003 80.56 -57.51 -16.35
C GLU A 1003 80.02 -57.06 -14.98
N PRO A 1004 80.84 -57.06 -13.91
CA PRO A 1004 80.39 -56.68 -12.57
C PRO A 1004 79.86 -55.24 -12.52
N GLN A 1005 78.55 -55.07 -12.35
CA GLN A 1005 77.88 -53.77 -12.24
C GLN A 1005 76.43 -53.93 -11.79
N ARG A 1006 75.80 -52.82 -11.39
CA ARG A 1006 74.34 -52.69 -11.36
C ARG A 1006 73.82 -52.34 -12.75
N TYR A 1007 72.83 -53.07 -13.22
CA TYR A 1007 72.14 -52.85 -14.49
C TYR A 1007 70.68 -52.46 -14.27
N GLU A 1008 70.14 -51.67 -15.19
CA GLU A 1008 68.72 -51.33 -15.28
C GLU A 1008 68.24 -51.61 -16.69
N VAL A 1009 67.12 -52.34 -16.83
CA VAL A 1009 66.48 -52.59 -18.11
C VAL A 1009 65.00 -52.23 -18.04
N GLU A 1010 64.50 -51.60 -19.09
CA GLU A 1010 63.08 -51.25 -19.22
C GLU A 1010 62.30 -52.40 -19.87
N TRP A 1011 61.13 -52.71 -19.34
CA TRP A 1011 60.14 -53.53 -20.03
C TRP A 1011 58.92 -52.69 -20.41
N ASN A 1012 58.60 -52.69 -21.70
CA ASN A 1012 57.38 -52.08 -22.23
C ASN A 1012 56.30 -53.14 -22.42
N GLY A 1013 55.31 -53.12 -21.53
CA GLY A 1013 54.16 -54.00 -21.50
C GLY A 1013 53.06 -53.66 -22.50
N SER A 1014 53.21 -52.64 -23.37
CA SER A 1014 52.13 -52.11 -24.25
C SER A 1014 51.46 -53.15 -25.16
N GLN A 1015 52.14 -54.25 -25.49
CA GLN A 1015 51.59 -55.33 -26.32
C GLN A 1015 50.98 -56.50 -25.52
N PHE A 1016 50.99 -56.44 -24.18
CA PHE A 1016 50.51 -57.51 -23.30
C PHE A 1016 49.26 -57.08 -22.49
N ALA A 1017 48.39 -58.00 -22.10
CA ALA A 1017 47.15 -57.67 -21.37
C ALA A 1017 47.42 -57.22 -19.92
N SER A 1018 46.55 -56.39 -19.33
CA SER A 1018 46.60 -56.06 -17.89
C SER A 1018 46.53 -57.34 -17.05
N GLY A 1019 47.38 -57.46 -16.04
CA GLY A 1019 47.48 -58.68 -15.24
C GLY A 1019 48.80 -58.86 -14.51
N VAL A 1020 48.96 -60.04 -13.89
CA VAL A 1020 50.16 -60.41 -13.14
C VAL A 1020 51.16 -61.11 -14.06
N TYR A 1021 52.40 -60.64 -14.03
CA TYR A 1021 53.55 -61.22 -14.73
C TYR A 1021 54.67 -61.51 -13.73
N PHE A 1022 55.60 -62.36 -14.13
CA PHE A 1022 56.79 -62.68 -13.36
C PHE A 1022 58.03 -62.45 -14.21
N PHE A 1023 59.07 -61.85 -13.64
CA PHE A 1023 60.37 -61.78 -14.28
C PHE A 1023 61.38 -62.61 -13.50
N ARG A 1024 62.18 -63.38 -14.22
CA ARG A 1024 63.18 -64.30 -13.67
C ARG A 1024 64.55 -63.96 -14.24
N ILE A 1025 65.52 -63.80 -13.36
CA ILE A 1025 66.93 -63.74 -13.71
C ILE A 1025 67.60 -65.07 -13.43
N THR A 1026 68.51 -65.49 -14.31
CA THR A 1026 69.44 -66.59 -14.12
C THR A 1026 70.85 -66.10 -14.46
N ALA A 1027 71.80 -66.25 -13.53
CA ALA A 1027 73.20 -65.89 -13.70
C ALA A 1027 74.10 -66.93 -12.99
N GLY A 1028 74.62 -67.90 -13.73
CA GLY A 1028 75.26 -69.09 -13.15
C GLY A 1028 74.28 -69.88 -12.26
N ASP A 1029 74.65 -70.13 -11.01
CA ASP A 1029 73.80 -70.81 -10.01
C ASP A 1029 72.73 -69.89 -9.39
N PHE A 1030 72.82 -68.56 -9.60
CA PHE A 1030 71.85 -67.61 -9.06
C PHE A 1030 70.59 -67.58 -9.90
N VAL A 1031 69.45 -67.90 -9.29
CA VAL A 1031 68.12 -67.76 -9.90
C VAL A 1031 67.22 -67.01 -8.94
N LYS A 1032 66.58 -65.92 -9.41
CA LYS A 1032 65.60 -65.16 -8.62
C LYS A 1032 64.41 -64.76 -9.50
N VAL A 1033 63.21 -64.85 -8.93
CA VAL A 1033 61.93 -64.52 -9.60
C VAL A 1033 61.23 -63.44 -8.79
N GLN A 1034 60.64 -62.45 -9.47
CA GLN A 1034 59.85 -61.39 -8.87
C GLN A 1034 58.54 -61.17 -9.62
N LYS A 1035 57.53 -60.69 -8.91
CA LYS A 1035 56.16 -60.47 -9.43
C LYS A 1035 55.95 -59.01 -9.81
N MET A 1036 55.35 -58.76 -10.96
CA MET A 1036 54.93 -57.43 -11.42
C MET A 1036 53.46 -57.40 -11.87
N ILE A 1037 52.82 -56.23 -11.74
CA ILE A 1037 51.43 -56.01 -12.09
C ILE A 1037 51.36 -54.93 -13.17
N LEU A 1038 50.89 -55.28 -14.35
CA LEU A 1038 50.61 -54.34 -15.44
C LEU A 1038 49.15 -53.88 -15.34
N THR A 1039 48.92 -52.57 -15.23
CA THR A 1039 47.59 -51.95 -15.15
C THR A 1039 47.42 -50.96 -16.30
N LYS A 1040 46.81 -51.40 -17.40
CA LYS A 1040 46.34 -50.51 -18.47
C LYS A 1040 44.88 -50.18 -18.31
#